data_AF-A0A2M8BPX4-F1
#
_entry.id   AF-A0A2M8BPX4-F1
#
_cell.length_a   1.000
_cell.length_b   1.000
_cell.length_c   1.000
_cell.angle_alpha   90.00
_cell.angle_beta   90.00
_cell.angle_gamma   90.00
#
_symmetry.space_group_name_H-M   'P 1'
#
loop_
_entity.id
_entity.type
_entity.pdbx_description
1 polymer ?
#
loop_
_entity_poly.entity_id
_entity_poly.type
_entity_poly.pdbx_seq_one_letter_code
_entity_poly.pdbx_strand_id
1 'polypeptide(L)'
;MTMTPEAKAQLGTTIRAIRQHLVGLPTQPDDGALHAATETAYRLSVRTQDAGLDEAARVRRARLEAWIGEQQRADAGQGSKGGKKPRAAEDYRGEAEKQAAYTLLNRLVLLRLMEAPGPGGAPLRAPAVVTGGWESRAYQDFRQLAPALCKNTRGNESEGYAFLLQLVFEDLATDLPGLYGPAGVAELIPIPAATLRHVVDALNDPALDSCWSDDMTLGWVYQYWNDPEREALDAKLNGGGKVEPHELASKTQMFTERYMVDWLLQNSLNPLWLAICAKNGWTADVSSRTSPPDPLSLTGEGEYGGSGPGFAGERGSVLWGLEERRVAWRAQREEGTVGLTELMPLYSELERRWAYYVPQPIPDEAVAHAPDSVRDLKLLDPAVGSGHFLVVAFDLLLAFYQEEARHRASSPLSQGGEGGRGGEVSLRHAVESILENNLHGLDLDPRAIQIAAAALWLKAKQVAPDARPERLNLVAANLRLASLPDDDPALVELRHKVERQTGIPGALTDTIVHALRGADHLGSLLKIDQAVEAALDQHERRPELQTELFGPPIIEEDEWAFAKPPRFRVVDSPFITPEKLALAKRFRKEPTDAEAKAWALLRNRQIHNLKFRRQQPILGFIVDFYCAEHGIILELDGPIHDSQQDYDQARTEILQSTGMWVLRLRNEDVTPEHLSALLQAFGPHPPQPPLSPEGEGGSTGSPPLRSRRGGAGGGEVPAGAADLYPAIEAFLATHTRGDDLGLRLRGEQLAAGVRFVRLLREGTYHLVVANPPYQGTSKMADSKYIETHYPLGKADLFAAFLLRGLELVKDGGVSAMLTMRNWMFIKQYSGLRECLLQEHSLAALGDVSWGAFREMRDNPVAMSVFARGAMNRSAVAVAPTDPQERVRTQEEFEKKAAGLLAHVGRHDFRAEALKVVPEWPLVYWWGEEMLRAYQSAPLIGEVSPARFGLTTGNNPRFVRRWWEANSEQWSPFLLGAEGREWMIDLRDRLQWRFHGLEVKSKAEAQYGSYTRQVRNEDVYFRLGVGFAMIGSRFAGQVHRMSCIIGNMGSSVFPADLPSAVCAMNSSRARAILASLNPGVHFEVGDVNRLPLFPIANADQIFATVEAAFTLHESHREPSVEFLHPGPSPWRHAQA
;
A
#
# COMPACT_ATOMS: atom_id res chain seq x y z
N MET A 1 12.31 3.84 -30.76
CA MET A 1 13.40 2.87 -30.49
C MET A 1 13.40 2.64 -29.00
N THR A 2 13.77 1.44 -28.53
CA THR A 2 13.91 1.20 -27.08
C THR A 2 15.17 1.88 -26.57
N MET A 3 15.09 2.53 -25.41
CA MET A 3 16.21 3.18 -24.74
C MET A 3 17.31 2.15 -24.42
N THR A 4 18.55 2.44 -24.81
CA THR A 4 19.67 1.52 -24.53
C THR A 4 20.10 1.59 -23.05
N PRO A 5 20.73 0.54 -22.49
CA PRO A 5 21.26 0.59 -21.13
C PRO A 5 22.24 1.75 -20.89
N GLU A 6 23.06 2.08 -21.89
CA GLU A 6 24.01 3.20 -21.85
C GLU A 6 23.29 4.55 -21.82
N ALA A 7 22.29 4.73 -22.70
CA ALA A 7 21.50 5.95 -22.75
C ALA A 7 20.69 6.16 -21.46
N LYS A 8 20.16 5.09 -20.87
CA LYS A 8 19.50 5.11 -19.54
C LYS A 8 20.46 5.54 -18.44
N ALA A 9 21.68 5.01 -18.41
CA ALA A 9 22.70 5.40 -17.44
C ALA A 9 23.14 6.86 -17.61
N GLN A 10 23.29 7.32 -18.85
CA GLN A 10 23.58 8.71 -19.16
C GLN A 10 22.43 9.63 -18.73
N LEU A 11 21.17 9.26 -19.00
CA LEU A 11 19.99 10.00 -18.56
C LEU A 11 20.00 10.20 -17.05
N GLY A 12 20.29 9.15 -16.27
CA GLY A 12 20.40 9.26 -14.82
C GLY A 12 21.47 10.24 -14.36
N THR A 13 22.63 10.23 -15.00
CA THR A 13 23.73 11.16 -14.72
C THR A 13 23.34 12.60 -15.05
N THR A 14 22.77 12.82 -16.25
CA THR A 14 22.34 14.14 -16.73
C THR A 14 21.27 14.75 -15.83
N ILE A 15 20.22 14.01 -15.46
CA ILE A 15 19.14 14.53 -14.63
C ILE A 15 19.62 14.87 -13.21
N ARG A 16 20.49 14.04 -12.63
CA ARG A 16 21.10 14.34 -11.32
C ARG A 16 21.98 15.60 -11.38
N ALA A 17 22.76 15.78 -12.45
CA ALA A 17 23.57 16.97 -12.66
C ALA A 17 22.72 18.24 -12.83
N ILE A 18 21.65 18.17 -13.64
CA ILE A 18 20.70 19.28 -13.80
C ILE A 18 20.07 19.66 -12.45
N ARG A 19 19.63 18.67 -11.67
CA ARG A 19 19.05 18.93 -10.34
C ARG A 19 20.06 19.64 -9.42
N GLN A 20 21.31 19.18 -9.40
CA GLN A 20 22.37 19.79 -8.60
C GLN A 20 22.64 21.23 -9.02
N HIS A 21 22.73 21.50 -10.33
CA HIS A 21 22.91 22.86 -10.85
C HIS A 21 21.74 23.78 -10.45
N LEU A 22 20.49 23.31 -10.56
CA LEU A 22 19.32 24.13 -10.28
C LEU A 22 19.11 24.40 -8.79
N VAL A 23 19.20 23.36 -7.94
CA VAL A 23 18.76 23.39 -6.53
C VAL A 23 19.71 22.71 -5.55
N GLY A 24 20.95 22.41 -5.97
CA GLY A 24 22.00 21.94 -5.06
C GLY A 24 22.33 22.96 -3.99
N LEU A 25 22.93 22.50 -2.88
CA LEU A 25 23.50 23.41 -1.89
C LEU A 25 24.61 24.23 -2.57
N PRO A 26 24.67 25.56 -2.37
CA PRO A 26 25.65 26.44 -3.00
C PRO A 26 27.04 26.28 -2.37
N THR A 27 27.58 25.07 -2.45
CA THR A 27 28.91 24.69 -1.97
C THR A 27 29.96 24.88 -3.06
N GLN A 28 29.53 24.90 -4.33
CA GLN A 28 30.33 25.25 -5.51
C GLN A 28 29.68 26.41 -6.27
N PRO A 29 30.44 27.19 -7.06
CA PRO A 29 29.93 28.37 -7.77
C PRO A 29 28.77 28.08 -8.73
N ASP A 30 28.71 26.86 -9.27
CA ASP A 30 27.73 26.44 -10.26
C ASP A 30 26.53 25.68 -9.66
N ASP A 31 26.47 25.52 -8.33
CA ASP A 31 25.38 24.83 -7.64
C ASP A 31 24.32 25.81 -7.13
N GLY A 32 23.05 25.41 -7.15
CA GLY A 32 21.96 26.21 -6.58
C GLY A 32 21.68 27.50 -7.36
N ALA A 33 21.74 27.45 -8.68
CA ALA A 33 21.58 28.61 -9.55
C ALA A 33 20.25 29.35 -9.31
N LEU A 34 19.15 28.62 -9.04
CA LEU A 34 17.86 29.25 -8.73
C LEU A 34 17.86 29.96 -7.37
N HIS A 35 18.63 29.43 -6.41
CA HIS A 35 18.79 30.07 -5.11
C HIS A 35 19.49 31.42 -5.26
N ALA A 36 20.63 31.46 -5.97
CA ALA A 36 21.35 32.69 -6.24
C ALA A 36 20.52 33.69 -7.07
N ALA A 37 19.78 33.21 -8.07
CA ALA A 37 18.92 34.03 -8.92
C ALA A 37 17.77 34.67 -8.13
N THR A 38 17.09 33.90 -7.27
CA THR A 38 15.98 34.38 -6.45
C THR A 38 16.45 35.43 -5.45
N GLU A 39 17.60 35.22 -4.81
CA GLU A 39 18.19 36.20 -3.90
C GLU A 39 18.54 37.49 -4.64
N THR A 40 19.17 37.38 -5.81
CA THR A 40 19.60 38.54 -6.59
C THR A 40 18.42 39.34 -7.14
N ALA A 41 17.40 38.66 -7.66
CA ALA A 41 16.24 39.30 -8.28
C ALA A 41 15.34 40.02 -7.28
N TYR A 42 15.19 39.45 -6.07
CA TYR A 42 14.25 39.99 -5.08
C TYR A 42 14.91 40.64 -3.87
N ARG A 43 16.23 40.46 -3.69
CA ARG A 43 17.00 40.96 -2.53
C ARG A 43 16.31 40.60 -1.21
N LEU A 44 16.04 39.30 -1.02
CA LEU A 44 15.24 38.80 0.10
C LEU A 44 15.91 39.06 1.46
N SER A 45 17.24 39.16 1.48
CA SER A 45 18.03 39.60 2.63
C SER A 45 17.79 41.07 3.07
N VAL A 46 17.11 41.87 2.25
CA VAL A 46 16.81 43.28 2.51
C VAL A 46 15.30 43.47 2.67
N ARG A 47 14.86 44.39 3.55
CA ARG A 47 13.43 44.71 3.71
C ARG A 47 12.81 45.13 2.38
N THR A 48 11.58 44.69 2.11
CA THR A 48 10.89 44.89 0.82
C THR A 48 10.86 46.36 0.36
N GLN A 49 10.66 47.29 1.30
CA GLN A 49 10.68 48.74 1.04
C GLN A 49 12.07 49.31 0.69
N ASP A 50 13.14 48.65 1.13
CA ASP A 50 14.54 49.07 0.95
C ASP A 50 15.22 48.34 -0.23
N ALA A 51 14.51 47.40 -0.87
CA ALA A 51 15.06 46.53 -1.90
C ALA A 51 15.24 47.21 -3.28
N GLY A 52 14.54 48.33 -3.52
CA GLY A 52 14.66 49.09 -4.78
C GLY A 52 14.18 48.33 -6.03
N LEU A 53 13.17 47.47 -5.87
CA LEU A 53 12.62 46.62 -6.94
C LEU A 53 11.67 47.40 -7.86
N ASP A 54 11.66 47.04 -9.14
CA ASP A 54 10.61 47.48 -10.06
C ASP A 54 9.23 46.90 -9.67
N GLU A 55 8.15 47.40 -10.28
CA GLU A 55 6.78 46.97 -9.97
C GLU A 55 6.58 45.46 -10.11
N ALA A 56 7.07 44.88 -11.22
CA ALA A 56 6.87 43.46 -11.53
C ALA A 56 7.63 42.55 -10.54
N ALA A 57 8.87 42.90 -10.20
CA ALA A 57 9.67 42.19 -9.21
C ALA A 57 9.09 42.35 -7.79
N ARG A 58 8.55 43.52 -7.45
CA ARG A 58 7.90 43.76 -6.15
C ARG A 58 6.63 42.90 -5.99
N VAL A 59 5.79 42.83 -7.02
CA VAL A 59 4.57 42.00 -7.01
C VAL A 59 4.92 40.52 -6.89
N ARG A 60 5.90 40.02 -7.65
CA ARG A 60 6.34 38.62 -7.56
C ARG A 60 6.96 38.28 -6.21
N ARG A 61 7.81 39.15 -5.67
CA ARG A 61 8.36 39.01 -4.31
C ARG A 61 7.25 38.93 -3.27
N ALA A 62 6.28 39.84 -3.31
CA ALA A 62 5.17 39.86 -2.35
C ALA A 62 4.33 38.58 -2.42
N ARG A 63 4.10 38.03 -3.63
CA ARG A 63 3.41 36.74 -3.80
C ARG A 63 4.21 35.57 -3.24
N LEU A 64 5.53 35.55 -3.43
CA LEU A 64 6.40 34.51 -2.90
C LEU A 64 6.45 34.56 -1.37
N GLU A 65 6.65 35.75 -0.79
CA GLU A 65 6.63 35.95 0.67
C GLU A 65 5.26 35.58 1.28
N ALA A 66 4.16 35.89 0.60
CA ALA A 66 2.81 35.50 1.03
C ALA A 66 2.61 33.97 1.05
N TRP A 67 3.08 33.28 0.00
CA TRP A 67 3.03 31.81 -0.08
C TRP A 67 3.87 31.16 1.02
N ILE A 68 5.10 31.66 1.26
CA ILE A 68 5.96 31.17 2.35
C ILE A 68 5.25 31.34 3.70
N GLY A 69 4.66 32.52 3.94
CA GLY A 69 3.92 32.79 5.18
C GLY A 69 2.69 31.89 5.36
N GLU A 70 2.03 31.48 4.27
CA GLU A 70 0.94 30.51 4.32
C GLU A 70 1.42 29.11 4.70
N GLN A 71 2.53 28.63 4.11
CA GLN A 71 3.10 27.34 4.48
C GLN A 71 3.51 27.31 5.96
N GLN A 72 4.10 28.39 6.46
CA GLN A 72 4.46 28.51 7.89
C GLN A 72 3.24 28.47 8.82
N ARG A 73 2.11 29.07 8.42
CA ARG A 73 0.86 29.01 9.21
C ARG A 73 0.26 27.60 9.21
N ALA A 74 0.28 26.91 8.07
CA ALA A 74 -0.20 25.53 7.98
C ALA A 74 0.63 24.57 8.85
N ASP A 75 1.96 24.73 8.85
CA ASP A 75 2.89 23.96 9.68
C ASP A 75 2.71 24.25 11.18
N ALA A 76 2.35 25.49 11.54
CA ALA A 76 2.03 25.87 12.92
C ALA A 76 0.68 25.34 13.43
N GLY A 77 -0.31 25.19 12.53
CA GLY A 77 -1.66 24.67 12.84
C GLY A 77 -1.71 23.15 13.08
N GLN A 78 -0.76 22.40 12.51
CA GLN A 78 -0.52 21.00 12.85
C GLN A 78 0.18 20.94 14.23
N GLY A 79 -0.61 21.11 15.29
CA GLY A 79 -0.11 21.30 16.65
C GLY A 79 1.10 20.43 17.02
N SER A 80 2.06 21.05 17.69
CA SER A 80 3.30 20.50 18.26
C SER A 80 3.10 19.22 19.10
N LYS A 81 2.74 18.10 18.47
CA LYS A 81 2.86 16.77 19.04
C LYS A 81 4.27 16.28 18.74
N GLY A 82 5.25 16.87 19.42
CA GLY A 82 6.63 16.37 19.36
C GLY A 82 7.74 17.34 19.73
N GLY A 83 7.46 18.62 20.04
CA GLY A 83 8.51 19.58 20.40
C GLY A 83 9.50 19.94 19.28
N LYS A 84 9.15 19.65 18.01
CA LYS A 84 9.94 20.11 16.85
C LYS A 84 9.70 21.60 16.61
N LYS A 85 10.77 22.33 16.30
CA LYS A 85 10.68 23.74 15.86
C LYS A 85 9.97 23.80 14.50
N PRO A 86 9.09 24.79 14.27
CA PRO A 86 8.53 25.04 12.95
C PRO A 86 9.65 25.34 11.94
N ARG A 87 9.46 24.94 10.69
CA ARG A 87 10.45 25.11 9.63
C ARG A 87 10.73 26.60 9.34
N ALA A 88 11.96 26.91 8.97
CA ALA A 88 12.36 28.28 8.67
C ALA A 88 11.77 28.73 7.32
N ALA A 89 11.61 30.04 7.13
CA ALA A 89 11.16 30.61 5.86
C ALA A 89 12.08 30.19 4.68
N GLU A 90 13.38 30.02 4.95
CA GLU A 90 14.37 29.53 3.99
C GLU A 90 14.07 28.10 3.51
N ASP A 91 13.53 27.23 4.36
CA ASP A 91 13.17 25.86 3.98
C ASP A 91 12.05 25.88 2.94
N TYR A 92 11.02 26.71 3.15
CA TYR A 92 9.90 26.87 2.21
C TYR A 92 10.32 27.57 0.92
N ARG A 93 11.25 28.54 1.00
CA ARG A 93 11.88 29.11 -0.19
C ARG A 93 12.58 28.03 -1.02
N GLY A 94 13.36 27.15 -0.39
CA GLY A 94 13.99 26.02 -1.06
C GLY A 94 12.98 25.07 -1.72
N GLU A 95 11.82 24.85 -1.10
CA GLU A 95 10.73 24.10 -1.73
C GLU A 95 10.15 24.78 -2.96
N ALA A 96 9.95 26.11 -2.92
CA ALA A 96 9.48 26.88 -4.07
C ALA A 96 10.49 26.83 -5.23
N GLU A 97 11.78 26.99 -4.94
CA GLU A 97 12.88 26.85 -5.91
C GLU A 97 12.89 25.45 -6.53
N LYS A 98 12.71 24.40 -5.72
CA LYS A 98 12.61 23.01 -6.18
C LYS A 98 11.37 22.76 -7.05
N GLN A 99 10.21 23.31 -6.70
CA GLN A 99 9.00 23.21 -7.52
C GLN A 99 9.19 23.89 -8.89
N ALA A 100 9.84 25.06 -8.92
CA ALA A 100 10.16 25.76 -10.16
C ALA A 100 11.15 24.97 -11.03
N ALA A 101 12.22 24.45 -10.43
CA ALA A 101 13.23 23.64 -11.12
C ALA A 101 12.62 22.39 -11.76
N TYR A 102 11.79 21.68 -10.99
CA TYR A 102 11.10 20.49 -11.45
C TYR A 102 10.12 20.78 -12.59
N THR A 103 9.35 21.88 -12.46
CA THR A 103 8.42 22.33 -13.52
C THR A 103 9.17 22.68 -14.81
N LEU A 104 10.28 23.41 -14.71
CA LEU A 104 11.13 23.74 -15.86
C LEU A 104 11.65 22.48 -16.56
N LEU A 105 12.23 21.55 -15.80
CA LEU A 105 12.77 20.30 -16.34
C LEU A 105 11.69 19.51 -17.08
N ASN A 106 10.53 19.30 -16.47
CA ASN A 106 9.44 18.53 -17.08
C ASN A 106 8.90 19.18 -18.36
N ARG A 107 8.77 20.52 -18.37
CA ARG A 107 8.34 21.25 -19.57
C ARG A 107 9.29 21.03 -20.75
N LEU A 108 10.61 21.06 -20.49
CA LEU A 108 11.63 20.87 -21.51
C LEU A 108 11.75 19.41 -21.95
N VAL A 109 11.71 18.46 -21.01
CA VAL A 109 11.74 17.01 -21.29
C VAL A 109 10.54 16.60 -22.13
N LEU A 110 9.34 17.07 -21.79
CA LEU A 110 8.14 16.75 -22.55
C LEU A 110 8.17 17.36 -23.95
N LEU A 111 8.71 18.58 -24.12
CA LEU A 111 8.96 19.12 -25.46
C LEU A 111 9.94 18.27 -26.26
N ARG A 112 11.04 17.80 -25.65
CA ARG A 112 11.99 16.88 -26.33
C ARG A 112 11.32 15.59 -26.80
N LEU A 113 10.42 15.03 -25.99
CA LEU A 113 9.63 13.85 -26.37
C LEU A 113 8.63 14.15 -27.51
N MET A 114 8.04 15.35 -27.54
CA MET A 114 7.14 15.76 -28.61
C MET A 114 7.86 16.06 -29.94
N GLU A 115 9.11 16.50 -29.87
CA GLU A 115 9.96 16.81 -31.03
C GLU A 115 10.65 15.57 -31.61
N ALA A 116 10.73 14.49 -30.85
CA ALA A 116 11.22 13.22 -31.33
C ALA A 116 10.21 12.57 -32.31
N PRO A 117 10.69 11.84 -33.33
CA PRO A 117 9.81 11.10 -34.23
C PRO A 117 8.98 10.07 -33.47
N GLY A 118 7.65 10.14 -33.58
CA GLY A 118 6.75 9.13 -33.02
C GLY A 118 6.72 7.84 -33.86
N PRO A 119 5.89 6.85 -33.47
CA PRO A 119 5.71 5.60 -34.24
C PRO A 119 5.31 5.82 -35.71
N GLY A 120 4.60 6.91 -36.01
CA GLY A 120 4.24 7.33 -37.37
C GLY A 120 5.33 8.10 -38.13
N GLY A 121 6.54 8.21 -37.57
CA GLY A 121 7.70 8.89 -38.19
C GLY A 121 7.68 10.43 -38.14
N ALA A 122 6.52 11.05 -37.89
CA ALA A 122 6.41 12.48 -37.68
C ALA A 122 6.49 12.83 -36.18
N PRO A 123 7.14 13.96 -35.82
CA PRO A 123 7.07 14.49 -34.45
C PRO A 123 5.69 15.10 -34.19
N LEU A 124 5.27 15.08 -32.92
CA LEU A 124 4.05 15.78 -32.50
C LEU A 124 4.22 17.30 -32.58
N ARG A 125 5.45 17.79 -32.46
CA ARG A 125 5.77 19.20 -32.57
C ARG A 125 6.89 19.46 -33.59
N ALA A 126 6.59 20.29 -34.57
CA ALA A 126 7.56 20.83 -35.52
C ALA A 126 7.22 22.30 -35.87
N PRO A 127 8.22 23.15 -36.18
CA PRO A 127 9.66 22.89 -36.08
C PRO A 127 10.12 22.69 -34.63
N ALA A 128 11.23 21.99 -34.43
CA ALA A 128 11.77 21.74 -33.10
C ALA A 128 12.29 23.02 -32.44
N VAL A 129 12.08 23.13 -31.13
CA VAL A 129 12.41 24.27 -30.28
C VAL A 129 13.56 23.91 -29.32
N VAL A 130 13.46 22.78 -28.63
CA VAL A 130 14.48 22.34 -27.66
C VAL A 130 15.58 21.56 -28.36
N THR A 131 15.23 20.71 -29.32
CA THR A 131 16.18 19.95 -30.14
C THR A 131 17.08 20.88 -30.95
N GLY A 132 18.39 20.79 -30.72
CA GLY A 132 19.38 21.71 -31.29
C GLY A 132 19.51 23.05 -30.55
N GLY A 133 18.73 23.28 -29.48
CA GLY A 133 18.83 24.44 -28.60
C GLY A 133 18.79 25.78 -29.34
N TRP A 134 19.83 26.59 -29.19
CA TRP A 134 19.97 27.89 -29.85
C TRP A 134 20.26 27.80 -31.36
N GLU A 135 20.48 26.60 -31.89
CA GLU A 135 20.56 26.33 -33.32
C GLU A 135 19.30 25.64 -33.85
N SER A 136 18.26 25.52 -33.01
CA SER A 136 16.98 24.92 -33.41
C SER A 136 16.30 25.73 -34.52
N ARG A 137 15.58 25.03 -35.40
CA ARG A 137 14.89 25.66 -36.52
C ARG A 137 13.85 26.68 -36.05
N ALA A 138 13.09 26.35 -35.01
CA ALA A 138 12.09 27.28 -34.48
C ALA A 138 12.72 28.57 -33.94
N TYR A 139 13.87 28.49 -33.28
CA TYR A 139 14.55 29.69 -32.78
C TYR A 139 15.18 30.52 -33.90
N GLN A 140 15.76 29.88 -34.91
CA GLN A 140 16.24 30.58 -36.11
C GLN A 140 15.12 31.34 -36.82
N ASP A 141 13.96 30.70 -37.01
CA ASP A 141 12.79 31.34 -37.61
C ASP A 141 12.25 32.47 -36.71
N PHE A 142 12.19 32.28 -35.40
CA PHE A 142 11.76 33.31 -34.43
C PHE A 142 12.67 34.56 -34.47
N ARG A 143 13.99 34.38 -34.53
CA ARG A 143 14.95 35.50 -34.64
C ARG A 143 14.73 36.32 -35.91
N GLN A 144 14.36 35.67 -37.01
CA GLN A 144 14.07 36.35 -38.28
C GLN A 144 12.74 37.11 -38.23
N LEU A 145 11.70 36.50 -37.64
CA LEU A 145 10.35 37.07 -37.57
C LEU A 145 10.22 38.19 -36.52
N ALA A 146 10.89 38.04 -35.37
CA ALA A 146 10.78 38.95 -34.24
C ALA A 146 12.15 39.41 -33.69
N PRO A 147 13.03 40.03 -34.51
CA PRO A 147 14.37 40.40 -34.11
C PRO A 147 14.41 41.44 -32.96
N ALA A 148 13.35 42.23 -32.81
CA ALA A 148 13.23 43.19 -31.72
C ALA A 148 13.07 42.52 -30.34
N LEU A 149 12.46 41.34 -30.28
CA LEU A 149 12.27 40.57 -29.03
C LEU A 149 13.53 39.77 -28.64
N CYS A 150 14.51 39.69 -29.54
CA CYS A 150 15.80 39.05 -29.29
C CYS A 150 16.88 40.03 -28.80
N LYS A 151 16.52 41.29 -28.54
CA LYS A 151 17.43 42.34 -28.07
C LYS A 151 16.99 42.85 -26.70
N ASN A 152 17.93 43.07 -25.77
CA ASN A 152 17.62 43.67 -24.47
C ASN A 152 17.40 45.19 -24.61
N THR A 153 16.98 45.82 -23.52
CA THR A 153 16.79 47.28 -23.41
C THR A 153 18.04 48.13 -23.70
N ARG A 154 19.23 47.50 -23.78
CA ARG A 154 20.50 48.15 -24.16
C ARG A 154 20.91 47.89 -25.61
N GLY A 155 20.08 47.19 -26.39
CA GLY A 155 20.33 46.88 -27.80
C GLY A 155 21.25 45.68 -28.07
N ASN A 156 21.70 44.97 -27.02
CA ASN A 156 22.52 43.75 -27.16
C ASN A 156 21.61 42.51 -27.31
N GLU A 157 22.10 41.46 -27.98
CA GLU A 157 21.33 40.21 -28.09
C GLU A 157 21.00 39.67 -26.68
N SER A 158 19.72 39.51 -26.38
CA SER A 158 19.21 39.06 -25.07
C SER A 158 18.79 37.61 -25.07
N GLU A 159 19.13 36.87 -26.13
CA GLU A 159 18.78 35.46 -26.32
C GLU A 159 17.28 35.20 -26.17
N GLY A 160 16.44 35.81 -27.02
CA GLY A 160 14.95 35.74 -27.00
C GLY A 160 14.30 34.34 -26.98
N TYR A 161 15.10 33.29 -26.83
CA TYR A 161 14.75 31.89 -26.62
C TYR A 161 13.80 31.68 -25.44
N ALA A 162 14.01 32.36 -24.29
CA ALA A 162 13.10 32.25 -23.15
C ALA A 162 11.69 32.76 -23.48
N PHE A 163 11.59 33.81 -24.30
CA PHE A 163 10.30 34.34 -24.76
C PHE A 163 9.64 33.38 -25.78
N LEU A 164 10.42 32.78 -26.68
CA LEU A 164 9.93 31.72 -27.57
C LEU A 164 9.34 30.55 -26.76
N LEU A 165 10.06 30.07 -25.75
CA LEU A 165 9.56 29.01 -24.86
C LEU A 165 8.28 29.41 -24.14
N GLN A 166 8.15 30.68 -23.70
CA GLN A 166 6.93 31.16 -23.09
C GLN A 166 5.73 31.06 -24.05
N LEU A 167 5.86 31.52 -25.30
CA LEU A 167 4.80 31.38 -26.31
C LEU A 167 4.43 29.90 -26.57
N VAL A 168 5.46 29.06 -26.65
CA VAL A 168 5.37 27.61 -26.83
C VAL A 168 4.64 26.93 -25.67
N PHE A 169 4.86 27.40 -24.44
CA PHE A 169 4.19 26.92 -23.24
C PHE A 169 2.74 27.43 -23.17
N GLU A 170 2.47 28.69 -23.51
CA GLU A 170 1.12 29.25 -23.54
C GLU A 170 0.21 28.48 -24.51
N ASP A 171 0.74 28.07 -25.67
CA ASP A 171 0.03 27.20 -26.63
C ASP A 171 -0.29 25.83 -26.01
N LEU A 172 0.71 25.17 -25.41
CA LEU A 172 0.52 23.85 -24.77
C LEU A 172 -0.32 23.88 -23.50
N ALA A 173 -0.43 25.04 -22.85
CA ALA A 173 -1.28 25.22 -21.67
C ALA A 173 -2.77 25.02 -22.00
N THR A 174 -3.16 25.08 -23.27
CA THR A 174 -4.53 24.75 -23.71
C THR A 174 -4.88 23.28 -23.51
N ASP A 175 -3.90 22.39 -23.70
CA ASP A 175 -4.08 20.94 -23.61
C ASP A 175 -3.59 20.38 -22.26
N LEU A 176 -2.52 20.94 -21.69
CA LEU A 176 -1.92 20.53 -20.41
C LEU A 176 -1.76 21.74 -19.45
N PRO A 177 -2.87 22.36 -19.02
CA PRO A 177 -2.84 23.58 -18.20
C PRO A 177 -2.10 23.39 -16.88
N GLY A 178 -2.18 22.21 -16.26
CA GLY A 178 -1.52 21.91 -15.00
C GLY A 178 0.01 21.89 -15.07
N LEU A 179 0.61 21.69 -16.25
CA LEU A 179 2.07 21.67 -16.44
C LEU A 179 2.58 22.93 -17.14
N TYR A 180 1.95 23.34 -18.24
CA TYR A 180 2.43 24.47 -19.06
C TYR A 180 1.76 25.81 -18.72
N GLY A 181 0.60 25.80 -18.06
CA GLY A 181 -0.03 27.01 -17.53
C GLY A 181 0.60 27.50 -16.23
N PRO A 182 -0.01 28.50 -15.56
CA PRO A 182 0.44 28.98 -14.26
C PRO A 182 0.41 27.85 -13.21
N ALA A 183 1.58 27.36 -12.84
CA ALA A 183 1.76 26.19 -11.99
C ALA A 183 2.37 26.58 -10.64
N GLY A 184 1.52 26.72 -9.62
CA GLY A 184 1.95 26.99 -8.25
C GLY A 184 2.85 28.22 -8.11
N VAL A 185 4.03 28.03 -7.51
CA VAL A 185 5.03 29.10 -7.29
C VAL A 185 6.09 29.17 -8.39
N ALA A 186 6.02 28.33 -9.43
CA ALA A 186 7.09 28.20 -10.41
C ALA A 186 7.39 29.52 -11.15
N GLU A 187 6.36 30.31 -11.49
CA GLU A 187 6.50 31.60 -12.16
C GLU A 187 7.08 32.71 -11.27
N LEU A 188 7.10 32.48 -9.96
CA LEU A 188 7.68 33.41 -8.99
C LEU A 188 9.21 33.26 -8.93
N ILE A 189 9.77 32.15 -9.40
CA ILE A 189 11.21 31.90 -9.33
C ILE A 189 11.86 32.31 -10.66
N PRO A 190 12.81 33.26 -10.66
CA PRO A 190 13.49 33.70 -11.88
C PRO A 190 14.44 32.61 -12.40
N ILE A 191 14.43 32.40 -13.72
CA ILE A 191 15.34 31.47 -14.41
C ILE A 191 16.36 32.30 -15.22
N PRO A 192 17.65 32.32 -14.83
CA PRO A 192 18.68 33.01 -15.62
C PRO A 192 18.86 32.38 -17.00
N ALA A 193 19.19 33.20 -18.01
CA ALA A 193 19.43 32.72 -19.37
C ALA A 193 20.56 31.68 -19.45
N ALA A 194 21.65 31.88 -18.72
CA ALA A 194 22.76 30.93 -18.63
C ALA A 194 22.31 29.57 -18.04
N THR A 195 21.47 29.59 -17.01
CA THR A 195 20.90 28.39 -16.40
C THR A 195 19.97 27.65 -17.38
N LEU A 196 19.10 28.39 -18.09
CA LEU A 196 18.23 27.79 -19.11
C LEU A 196 19.06 27.12 -20.22
N ARG A 197 20.11 27.79 -20.70
CA ARG A 197 21.03 27.25 -21.70
C ARG A 197 21.70 25.98 -21.22
N HIS A 198 22.23 25.98 -20.00
CA HIS A 198 22.86 24.79 -19.40
C HIS A 198 21.91 23.58 -19.39
N VAL A 199 20.66 23.78 -18.98
CA VAL A 199 19.65 22.69 -18.95
C VAL A 199 19.32 22.21 -20.37
N VAL A 200 19.11 23.12 -21.32
CA VAL A 200 18.79 22.75 -22.72
C VAL A 200 19.95 22.01 -23.37
N ASP A 201 21.18 22.48 -23.21
CA ASP A 201 22.38 21.83 -23.77
C ASP A 201 22.56 20.42 -23.18
N ALA A 202 22.36 20.26 -21.87
CA ALA A 202 22.42 18.96 -21.20
C ALA A 202 21.37 17.97 -21.74
N LEU A 203 20.16 18.43 -22.07
CA LEU A 203 19.10 17.59 -22.68
C LEU A 203 19.32 17.31 -24.19
N ASN A 204 20.29 17.97 -24.81
CA ASN A 204 20.68 17.78 -26.22
C ASN A 204 21.95 16.94 -26.39
N ASP A 205 22.47 16.33 -25.31
CA ASP A 205 23.57 15.36 -25.42
C ASP A 205 23.19 14.22 -26.38
N PRO A 206 23.95 13.97 -27.46
CA PRO A 206 23.66 12.91 -28.44
C PRO A 206 23.56 11.51 -27.82
N ALA A 207 24.20 11.28 -26.66
CA ALA A 207 24.09 10.02 -25.93
C ALA A 207 22.66 9.75 -25.41
N LEU A 208 21.80 10.78 -25.38
CA LEU A 208 20.39 10.68 -24.95
C LEU A 208 19.42 10.44 -26.11
N ASP A 209 19.87 10.36 -27.36
CA ASP A 209 18.98 10.34 -28.54
C ASP A 209 17.95 9.20 -28.50
N SER A 210 18.34 8.00 -28.04
CA SER A 210 17.42 6.86 -27.93
C SER A 210 16.34 7.06 -26.85
N CYS A 211 16.60 7.87 -25.81
CA CYS A 211 15.66 8.16 -24.74
C CYS A 211 14.43 8.90 -25.28
N TRP A 212 14.60 9.86 -26.18
CA TRP A 212 13.48 10.73 -26.60
C TRP A 212 12.40 10.01 -27.43
N SER A 213 12.66 8.78 -27.86
CA SER A 213 11.69 7.92 -28.57
C SER A 213 11.11 6.80 -27.70
N ASP A 214 11.49 6.73 -26.43
CA ASP A 214 11.10 5.69 -25.49
C ASP A 214 9.98 6.20 -24.54
N ASP A 215 8.94 5.39 -24.36
CA ASP A 215 7.76 5.75 -23.56
C ASP A 215 8.04 5.79 -22.04
N MET A 216 9.20 5.31 -21.61
CA MET A 216 9.61 5.21 -20.20
C MET A 216 10.39 6.44 -19.72
N THR A 217 10.86 7.30 -20.63
CA THR A 217 11.80 8.37 -20.30
C THR A 217 11.26 9.34 -19.25
N LEU A 218 9.98 9.73 -19.30
CA LEU A 218 9.37 10.58 -18.26
C LEU A 218 9.45 9.95 -16.87
N GLY A 219 9.22 8.64 -16.78
CA GLY A 219 9.27 7.91 -15.53
C GLY A 219 10.68 7.82 -14.96
N TRP A 220 11.68 7.58 -15.81
CA TRP A 220 13.08 7.60 -15.40
C TRP A 220 13.54 8.99 -14.97
N VAL A 221 13.18 10.05 -15.70
CA VAL A 221 13.45 11.44 -15.31
C VAL A 221 12.87 11.74 -13.94
N TYR A 222 11.62 11.33 -13.68
CA TYR A 222 10.98 11.49 -12.38
C TYR A 222 11.73 10.75 -11.26
N GLN A 223 12.14 9.49 -11.47
CA GLN A 223 12.93 8.76 -10.48
C GLN A 223 14.27 9.44 -10.21
N TYR A 224 15.05 9.73 -11.25
CA TYR A 224 16.40 10.29 -11.12
C TYR A 224 16.40 11.69 -10.48
N TRP A 225 15.32 12.47 -10.68
CA TRP A 225 15.13 13.73 -9.99
C TRP A 225 14.96 13.58 -8.48
N ASN A 226 14.27 12.52 -8.02
CA ASN A 226 13.98 12.32 -6.59
C ASN A 226 14.99 11.41 -5.88
N ASP A 227 15.83 10.68 -6.62
CA ASP A 227 16.86 9.77 -6.08
C ASP A 227 17.70 10.38 -4.93
N PRO A 228 18.23 11.63 -5.02
CA PRO A 228 19.03 12.20 -3.92
C PRO A 228 18.28 12.32 -2.60
N GLU A 229 16.97 12.56 -2.62
CA GLU A 229 16.14 12.65 -1.41
C GLU A 229 15.82 11.29 -0.84
N ARG A 230 15.54 10.32 -1.71
CA ARG A 230 15.37 8.92 -1.30
C ARG A 230 16.64 8.39 -0.65
N GLU A 231 17.80 8.63 -1.24
CA GLU A 231 19.11 8.22 -0.71
C GLU A 231 19.40 8.86 0.66
N ALA A 232 19.08 10.16 0.84
CA ALA A 232 19.21 10.84 2.12
C ALA A 232 18.25 10.26 3.19
N LEU A 233 17.02 9.94 2.81
CA LEU A 233 16.05 9.31 3.70
C LEU A 233 16.47 7.89 4.09
N ASP A 234 17.03 7.12 3.16
CA ASP A 234 17.58 5.79 3.43
C ASP A 234 18.72 5.84 4.43
N ALA A 235 19.61 6.83 4.30
CA ALA A 235 20.65 7.08 5.30
C ALA A 235 20.08 7.43 6.68
N LYS A 236 19.04 8.28 6.74
CA LYS A 236 18.32 8.62 8.00
C LYS A 236 17.72 7.37 8.66
N LEU A 237 17.10 6.49 7.89
CA LEU A 237 16.48 5.25 8.40
C LEU A 237 17.51 4.23 8.85
N ASN A 238 18.62 4.09 8.14
CA ASN A 238 19.73 3.24 8.54
C ASN A 238 20.39 3.74 9.84
N GLY A 239 20.34 5.05 10.10
CA GLY A 239 20.72 5.67 11.37
C GLY A 239 19.70 5.51 12.51
N GLY A 240 18.59 4.80 12.30
CA GLY A 240 17.55 4.57 13.31
C GLY A 240 16.45 5.64 13.35
N GLY A 241 16.41 6.56 12.39
CA GLY A 241 15.32 7.53 12.23
C GLY A 241 14.00 6.89 11.79
N LYS A 242 12.91 7.65 11.90
CA LYS A 242 11.57 7.28 11.38
C LYS A 242 11.24 8.08 10.11
N VAL A 243 10.35 7.51 9.28
CA VAL A 243 9.78 8.20 8.12
C VAL A 243 8.65 9.10 8.62
N GLU A 244 8.74 10.39 8.31
CA GLU A 244 7.66 11.33 8.57
C GLU A 244 6.59 11.24 7.46
N PRO A 245 5.31 11.60 7.71
CA PRO A 245 4.25 11.47 6.71
C PRO A 245 4.57 12.10 5.34
N HIS A 246 5.18 13.28 5.33
CA HIS A 246 5.57 13.98 4.08
C HIS A 246 6.77 13.35 3.36
N GLU A 247 7.53 12.48 4.02
CA GLU A 247 8.71 11.79 3.45
C GLU A 247 8.33 10.45 2.78
N LEU A 248 7.09 9.96 3.01
CA LEU A 248 6.65 8.65 2.52
C LEU A 248 6.65 8.55 0.99
N ALA A 249 6.21 9.62 0.30
CA ALA A 249 6.25 9.68 -1.16
C ALA A 249 7.69 9.51 -1.68
N SER A 250 8.67 10.22 -1.11
CA SER A 250 10.07 10.11 -1.54
C SER A 250 10.68 8.73 -1.30
N LYS A 251 10.28 8.01 -0.24
CA LYS A 251 10.79 6.66 0.06
C LYS A 251 10.33 5.62 -0.96
N THR A 252 9.16 5.82 -1.54
CA THR A 252 8.38 4.79 -2.25
C THR A 252 8.47 4.92 -3.77
N GLN A 253 9.24 5.90 -4.26
CA GLN A 253 9.48 6.17 -5.68
C GLN A 253 10.53 5.22 -6.26
N MET A 254 10.09 4.03 -6.67
CA MET A 254 10.87 3.13 -7.54
C MET A 254 10.12 2.87 -8.82
N PHE A 255 10.77 3.15 -9.94
CA PHE A 255 10.19 2.96 -11.25
C PHE A 255 10.27 1.48 -11.65
N THR A 256 9.13 0.93 -12.03
CA THR A 256 9.00 -0.50 -12.38
C THR A 256 9.56 -0.77 -13.77
N GLU A 257 10.45 -1.74 -13.91
CA GLU A 257 11.01 -2.12 -15.21
C GLU A 257 9.94 -2.68 -16.17
N ARG A 258 10.12 -2.45 -17.47
CA ARG A 258 9.13 -2.77 -18.52
C ARG A 258 8.66 -4.21 -18.50
N TYR A 259 9.57 -5.18 -18.38
CA TYR A 259 9.22 -6.60 -18.39
C TYR A 259 8.30 -7.01 -17.23
N MET A 260 8.40 -6.35 -16.07
CA MET A 260 7.51 -6.62 -14.92
C MET A 260 6.12 -6.04 -15.14
N VAL A 261 6.04 -4.84 -15.72
CA VAL A 261 4.77 -4.20 -16.08
C VAL A 261 4.05 -5.00 -17.16
N ASP A 262 4.76 -5.38 -18.23
CA ASP A 262 4.21 -6.24 -19.29
C ASP A 262 3.74 -7.58 -18.70
N TRP A 263 4.53 -8.22 -17.83
CA TRP A 263 4.13 -9.49 -17.23
C TRP A 263 2.86 -9.35 -16.37
N LEU A 264 2.77 -8.33 -15.50
CA LEU A 264 1.59 -8.11 -14.67
C LEU A 264 0.34 -7.81 -15.50
N LEU A 265 0.44 -6.89 -16.47
CA LEU A 265 -0.70 -6.51 -17.31
C LEU A 265 -1.15 -7.65 -18.24
N GLN A 266 -0.21 -8.36 -18.87
CA GLN A 266 -0.56 -9.46 -19.76
C GLN A 266 -1.14 -10.66 -19.01
N ASN A 267 -0.79 -10.87 -17.73
CA ASN A 267 -1.38 -11.93 -16.90
C ASN A 267 -2.61 -11.49 -16.10
N SER A 268 -3.09 -10.25 -16.26
CA SER A 268 -4.28 -9.75 -15.57
C SER A 268 -5.32 -9.16 -16.52
N LEU A 269 -4.92 -8.30 -17.44
CA LEU A 269 -5.80 -7.64 -18.41
C LEU A 269 -6.12 -8.54 -19.62
N ASN A 270 -5.18 -9.32 -20.14
CA ASN A 270 -5.46 -10.22 -21.26
C ASN A 270 -6.47 -11.33 -20.90
N PRO A 271 -6.39 -12.00 -19.72
CA PRO A 271 -7.45 -12.91 -19.26
C PRO A 271 -8.84 -12.27 -19.22
N LEU A 272 -8.94 -10.99 -18.80
CA LEU A 272 -10.20 -10.26 -18.81
C LEU A 272 -10.72 -10.07 -20.24
N TRP A 273 -9.84 -9.76 -21.20
CA TRP A 273 -10.22 -9.72 -22.62
C TRP A 273 -10.72 -11.08 -23.13
N LEU A 274 -10.02 -12.17 -22.80
CA LEU A 274 -10.47 -13.52 -23.16
C LEU A 274 -11.85 -13.84 -22.56
N ALA A 275 -12.10 -13.42 -21.31
CA ALA A 275 -13.39 -13.59 -20.67
C ALA A 275 -14.50 -12.77 -21.35
N ILE A 276 -14.23 -11.53 -21.76
CA ILE A 276 -15.17 -10.69 -22.54
C ILE A 276 -15.48 -11.35 -23.89
N CYS A 277 -14.47 -11.85 -24.60
CA CYS A 277 -14.65 -12.57 -25.86
C CYS A 277 -15.52 -13.81 -25.67
N ALA A 278 -15.18 -14.65 -24.67
CA ALA A 278 -15.95 -15.85 -24.35
C ALA A 278 -17.42 -15.51 -24.02
N LYS A 279 -17.67 -14.45 -23.23
CA LYS A 279 -19.01 -14.00 -22.86
C LYS A 279 -19.85 -13.61 -24.06
N ASN A 280 -19.23 -12.97 -25.05
CA ASN A 280 -19.89 -12.51 -26.28
C ASN A 280 -19.85 -13.55 -27.42
N GLY A 281 -19.30 -14.74 -27.19
CA GLY A 281 -19.14 -15.76 -28.24
C GLY A 281 -18.14 -15.37 -29.34
N TRP A 282 -17.19 -14.48 -29.04
CA TRP A 282 -16.13 -14.06 -29.95
C TRP A 282 -14.88 -14.94 -29.79
N THR A 283 -14.10 -15.06 -30.86
CA THR A 283 -12.77 -15.68 -30.83
C THR A 283 -11.73 -14.58 -30.90
N ALA A 284 -10.95 -14.41 -29.82
CA ALA A 284 -9.90 -13.41 -29.77
C ALA A 284 -8.85 -13.66 -30.87
N ASP A 285 -8.27 -12.59 -31.41
CA ASP A 285 -7.28 -12.63 -32.50
C ASP A 285 -6.10 -13.54 -32.16
N VAL A 286 -5.64 -13.50 -30.90
CA VAL A 286 -4.52 -14.33 -30.42
C VAL A 286 -4.82 -15.83 -30.49
N SER A 287 -6.10 -16.19 -30.41
CA SER A 287 -6.62 -17.57 -30.45
C SER A 287 -7.07 -17.98 -31.86
N SER A 288 -7.23 -17.02 -32.77
CA SER A 288 -7.56 -17.28 -34.17
C SER A 288 -6.39 -17.98 -34.90
N ARG A 289 -6.70 -18.87 -35.85
CA ARG A 289 -5.66 -19.50 -36.69
C ARG A 289 -5.09 -18.46 -37.63
N THR A 290 -3.78 -18.24 -37.58
CA THR A 290 -3.09 -17.42 -38.56
C THR A 290 -2.88 -18.25 -39.83
N SER A 291 -3.04 -17.63 -41.01
CA SER A 291 -2.48 -18.22 -42.22
C SER A 291 -0.95 -18.22 -42.06
N PRO A 292 -0.25 -19.32 -42.38
CA PRO A 292 1.18 -19.41 -42.10
C PRO A 292 1.91 -18.29 -42.86
N PRO A 293 2.76 -17.49 -42.20
CA PRO A 293 3.71 -16.67 -42.92
C PRO A 293 4.65 -17.59 -43.70
N ASP A 294 4.85 -17.28 -44.97
CA ASP A 294 5.69 -18.00 -45.92
C ASP A 294 7.08 -18.29 -45.31
N PRO A 295 7.43 -19.56 -45.02
CA PRO A 295 8.72 -19.89 -44.46
C PRO A 295 9.72 -19.98 -45.59
N LEU A 296 10.55 -18.95 -45.75
CA LEU A 296 11.84 -19.15 -46.42
C LEU A 296 12.68 -20.13 -45.60
N SER A 297 12.60 -21.39 -46.02
CA SER A 297 13.59 -22.47 -45.96
C SER A 297 14.33 -22.70 -44.63
N LEU A 298 13.76 -23.58 -43.80
CA LEU A 298 14.56 -24.59 -43.11
C LEU A 298 13.91 -25.95 -43.32
N THR A 299 14.49 -26.72 -44.24
CA THR A 299 14.14 -28.12 -44.50
C THR A 299 14.55 -28.98 -43.31
N GLY A 300 13.59 -29.64 -42.69
CA GLY A 300 13.80 -30.60 -41.63
C GLY A 300 12.47 -31.19 -41.19
N GLU A 301 11.91 -32.09 -42.00
CA GLU A 301 10.75 -32.89 -41.59
C GLU A 301 11.15 -33.77 -40.40
N GLY A 302 10.64 -33.42 -39.22
CA GLY A 302 10.63 -34.27 -38.03
C GLY A 302 9.21 -34.34 -37.49
N GLU A 303 8.53 -35.46 -37.70
CA GLU A 303 7.24 -35.76 -37.08
C GLU A 303 7.42 -35.85 -35.56
N TYR A 304 7.14 -34.76 -34.83
CA TYR A 304 6.95 -34.82 -33.37
C TYR A 304 5.47 -35.03 -33.07
N GLY A 305 5.07 -36.30 -33.06
CA GLY A 305 3.85 -36.77 -32.42
C GLY A 305 4.03 -36.81 -30.91
N GLY A 306 3.67 -35.74 -30.22
CA GLY A 306 3.69 -35.67 -28.76
C GLY A 306 2.57 -34.78 -28.25
N SER A 307 1.49 -35.39 -27.76
CA SER A 307 0.50 -34.74 -26.92
C SER A 307 1.12 -34.41 -25.56
N GLY A 308 1.75 -33.23 -25.45
CA GLY A 308 2.16 -32.65 -24.17
C GLY A 308 0.95 -32.27 -23.33
N PRO A 309 1.04 -32.29 -21.99
CA PRO A 309 -0.11 -32.08 -21.12
C PRO A 309 -0.54 -30.61 -21.13
N GLY A 310 -1.78 -30.35 -21.56
CA GLY A 310 -2.59 -29.24 -21.02
C GLY A 310 -2.55 -27.88 -21.71
N PHE A 311 -2.18 -27.74 -22.98
CA PHE A 311 -2.20 -26.43 -23.64
C PHE A 311 -3.58 -26.06 -24.22
N ALA A 312 -4.14 -24.93 -23.77
CA ALA A 312 -5.44 -24.40 -24.18
C ALA A 312 -5.36 -23.44 -25.39
N GLY A 313 -4.68 -23.86 -26.47
CA GLY A 313 -4.56 -23.08 -27.70
C GLY A 313 -4.77 -23.94 -28.94
N GLU A 314 -5.56 -23.46 -29.90
CA GLU A 314 -5.68 -24.15 -31.18
C GLU A 314 -4.35 -24.14 -31.94
N ARG A 315 -3.99 -25.29 -32.53
CA ARG A 315 -2.79 -25.41 -33.38
C ARG A 315 -2.87 -24.37 -34.51
N GLY A 316 -1.79 -23.59 -34.68
CA GLY A 316 -1.73 -22.50 -35.65
C GLY A 316 -2.25 -21.13 -35.14
N SER A 317 -2.57 -21.00 -33.86
CA SER A 317 -2.81 -19.70 -33.21
C SER A 317 -1.51 -19.02 -32.76
N VAL A 318 -1.59 -17.73 -32.41
CA VAL A 318 -0.43 -16.98 -31.90
C VAL A 318 0.06 -17.52 -30.56
N LEU A 319 -0.86 -17.89 -29.66
CA LEU A 319 -0.50 -18.51 -28.37
C LEU A 319 0.24 -19.84 -28.56
N TRP A 320 -0.19 -20.64 -29.54
CA TRP A 320 0.48 -21.89 -29.89
C TRP A 320 1.90 -21.64 -30.42
N GLY A 321 2.05 -20.71 -31.38
CA GLY A 321 3.36 -20.36 -31.95
C GLY A 321 4.33 -19.77 -30.93
N LEU A 322 3.85 -19.00 -29.95
CA LEU A 322 4.66 -18.51 -28.84
C LEU A 322 5.16 -19.66 -27.96
N GLU A 323 4.32 -20.64 -27.62
CA GLU A 323 4.76 -21.76 -26.77
C GLU A 323 5.73 -22.70 -27.49
N GLU A 324 5.47 -23.03 -28.76
CA GLU A 324 6.43 -23.80 -29.58
C GLU A 324 7.80 -23.12 -29.57
N ARG A 325 7.81 -21.79 -29.72
CA ARG A 325 9.05 -21.01 -29.67
C ARG A 325 9.69 -21.02 -28.29
N ARG A 326 8.92 -20.92 -27.19
CA ARG A 326 9.47 -21.02 -25.83
C ARG A 326 10.10 -22.38 -25.56
N VAL A 327 9.48 -23.47 -26.01
CA VAL A 327 10.04 -24.83 -25.90
C VAL A 327 11.36 -24.91 -26.66
N ALA A 328 11.40 -24.48 -27.93
CA ALA A 328 12.61 -24.47 -28.73
C ALA A 328 13.71 -23.57 -28.12
N TRP A 329 13.35 -22.38 -27.63
CA TRP A 329 14.30 -21.42 -27.04
C TRP A 329 14.90 -21.94 -25.73
N ARG A 330 14.11 -22.63 -24.89
CA ARG A 330 14.61 -23.28 -23.67
C ARG A 330 15.58 -24.42 -24.02
N ALA A 331 15.26 -25.26 -25.01
CA ALA A 331 16.17 -26.31 -25.46
C ALA A 331 17.50 -25.75 -25.98
N GLN A 332 17.47 -24.69 -26.79
CA GLN A 332 18.68 -23.99 -27.27
C GLN A 332 19.53 -23.41 -26.13
N ARG A 333 18.90 -22.90 -25.06
CA ARG A 333 19.63 -22.44 -23.86
C ARG A 333 20.25 -23.59 -23.08
N GLU A 334 19.58 -24.72 -22.96
CA GLU A 334 20.11 -25.93 -22.32
C GLU A 334 21.32 -26.50 -23.11
N GLU A 335 21.28 -26.40 -24.44
CA GLU A 335 22.39 -26.76 -25.33
C GLU A 335 23.53 -25.71 -25.35
N GLY A 336 23.29 -24.51 -24.81
CA GLY A 336 24.26 -23.41 -24.78
C GLY A 336 24.46 -22.68 -26.11
N THR A 337 23.55 -22.85 -27.09
CA THR A 337 23.62 -22.18 -28.40
C THR A 337 23.13 -20.74 -28.35
N VAL A 338 22.34 -20.38 -27.33
CA VAL A 338 21.76 -19.06 -27.10
C VAL A 338 22.14 -18.60 -25.68
N GLY A 339 22.49 -17.32 -25.53
CA GLY A 339 22.88 -16.75 -24.25
C GLY A 339 21.72 -16.69 -23.23
N LEU A 340 22.04 -16.67 -21.93
CA LEU A 340 21.04 -16.57 -20.87
C LEU A 340 20.34 -15.19 -20.82
N THR A 341 20.97 -14.15 -21.36
CA THR A 341 20.42 -12.79 -21.49
C THR A 341 19.68 -12.54 -22.80
N GLU A 342 19.81 -13.45 -23.76
CA GLU A 342 19.25 -13.26 -25.10
C GLU A 342 17.73 -13.44 -25.08
N LEU A 343 17.00 -12.43 -25.53
CA LEU A 343 15.55 -12.42 -25.57
C LEU A 343 15.03 -13.32 -26.71
N MET A 344 14.01 -14.12 -26.40
CA MET A 344 13.29 -14.89 -27.43
C MET A 344 12.71 -13.93 -28.49
N PRO A 345 12.91 -14.19 -29.79
CA PRO A 345 12.45 -13.29 -30.84
C PRO A 345 10.91 -13.25 -30.91
N LEU A 346 10.39 -12.06 -31.17
CA LEU A 346 8.95 -11.76 -31.36
C LEU A 346 8.77 -11.09 -32.73
N TYR A 347 7.86 -11.62 -33.54
CA TYR A 347 7.73 -11.29 -34.96
C TYR A 347 6.55 -10.38 -35.29
N SER A 348 5.60 -10.19 -34.36
CA SER A 348 4.45 -9.31 -34.57
C SER A 348 4.09 -8.52 -33.31
N GLU A 349 3.34 -7.43 -33.49
CA GLU A 349 2.80 -6.67 -32.36
C GLU A 349 1.79 -7.47 -31.54
N LEU A 350 1.06 -8.39 -32.17
CA LEU A 350 0.17 -9.30 -31.47
C LEU A 350 0.97 -10.26 -30.59
N GLU A 351 2.10 -10.79 -31.07
CA GLU A 351 3.00 -11.59 -30.22
C GLU A 351 3.54 -10.78 -29.03
N ARG A 352 3.96 -9.51 -29.23
CA ARG A 352 4.47 -8.66 -28.14
C ARG A 352 3.45 -8.44 -27.03
N ARG A 353 2.18 -8.23 -27.38
CA ARG A 353 1.06 -8.03 -26.44
C ARG A 353 0.69 -9.27 -25.61
N TRP A 354 1.21 -10.44 -26.00
CA TRP A 354 0.95 -11.73 -25.34
C TRP A 354 2.24 -12.46 -24.95
N ALA A 355 3.38 -11.80 -25.11
CA ALA A 355 4.71 -12.37 -24.95
C ALA A 355 5.01 -12.87 -23.53
N TYR A 356 4.40 -12.31 -22.50
CA TYR A 356 4.54 -12.72 -21.10
C TYR A 356 3.28 -13.40 -20.54
N TYR A 357 2.21 -13.49 -21.34
CA TYR A 357 1.00 -14.19 -20.92
C TYR A 357 1.29 -15.66 -20.67
N VAL A 358 0.91 -16.14 -19.48
CA VAL A 358 1.00 -17.52 -19.04
C VAL A 358 -0.36 -18.17 -19.25
N PRO A 359 -0.54 -19.03 -20.28
CA PRO A 359 -1.86 -19.53 -20.63
C PRO A 359 -2.47 -20.40 -19.53
N GLN A 360 -3.73 -20.12 -19.21
CA GLN A 360 -4.55 -20.83 -18.25
C GLN A 360 -6.01 -20.89 -18.74
N PRO A 361 -6.78 -21.93 -18.38
CA PRO A 361 -8.21 -21.96 -18.65
C PRO A 361 -8.92 -20.77 -17.98
N ILE A 362 -9.71 -20.03 -18.75
CA ILE A 362 -10.56 -18.96 -18.22
C ILE A 362 -11.76 -19.60 -17.50
N PRO A 363 -11.96 -19.37 -16.19
CA PRO A 363 -13.07 -19.97 -15.45
C PRO A 363 -14.43 -19.44 -15.91
N ASP A 364 -15.48 -20.28 -15.93
CA ASP A 364 -16.85 -19.86 -16.29
C ASP A 364 -17.35 -18.70 -15.42
N GLU A 365 -17.01 -18.70 -14.13
CA GLU A 365 -17.29 -17.59 -13.21
C GLU A 365 -16.63 -16.28 -13.66
N ALA A 366 -15.40 -16.32 -14.16
CA ALA A 366 -14.73 -15.12 -14.68
C ALA A 366 -15.42 -14.59 -15.95
N VAL A 367 -15.92 -15.50 -16.81
CA VAL A 367 -16.74 -15.14 -17.99
C VAL A 367 -18.06 -14.48 -17.57
N ALA A 368 -18.72 -14.99 -16.53
CA ALA A 368 -19.97 -14.44 -16.02
C ALA A 368 -19.80 -13.01 -15.46
N HIS A 369 -18.69 -12.74 -14.77
CA HIS A 369 -18.39 -11.42 -14.19
C HIS A 369 -17.74 -10.43 -15.17
N ALA A 370 -17.26 -10.90 -16.33
CA ALA A 370 -16.66 -10.03 -17.33
C ALA A 370 -17.68 -8.99 -17.85
N PRO A 371 -17.25 -7.75 -18.16
CA PRO A 371 -18.14 -6.76 -18.76
C PRO A 371 -18.54 -7.16 -20.19
N ASP A 372 -19.61 -6.56 -20.73
CA ASP A 372 -20.06 -6.84 -22.10
C ASP A 372 -19.21 -6.12 -23.16
N SER A 373 -18.50 -5.05 -22.76
CA SER A 373 -17.64 -4.25 -23.63
C SER A 373 -16.34 -3.86 -22.93
N VAL A 374 -15.28 -3.66 -23.72
CA VAL A 374 -14.01 -3.09 -23.22
C VAL A 374 -14.26 -1.71 -22.63
N ARG A 375 -15.24 -0.95 -23.12
CA ARG A 375 -15.61 0.36 -22.58
C ARG A 375 -15.98 0.36 -21.10
N ASP A 376 -16.55 -0.73 -20.62
CA ASP A 376 -17.00 -0.84 -19.23
C ASP A 376 -15.91 -1.40 -18.31
N LEU A 377 -14.79 -1.89 -18.86
CA LEU A 377 -13.64 -2.36 -18.09
C LEU A 377 -13.04 -1.18 -17.32
N LYS A 378 -12.73 -1.37 -16.03
CA LYS A 378 -12.16 -0.32 -15.19
C LYS A 378 -10.88 -0.82 -14.54
N LEU A 379 -9.80 -0.08 -14.75
CA LEU A 379 -8.47 -0.35 -14.22
C LEU A 379 -8.08 0.78 -13.27
N LEU A 380 -7.57 0.43 -12.08
CA LEU A 380 -6.98 1.35 -11.12
C LEU A 380 -5.51 1.01 -10.86
N ASP A 381 -4.66 2.03 -10.91
CA ASP A 381 -3.37 2.01 -10.25
C ASP A 381 -3.42 2.84 -8.94
N PRO A 382 -3.46 2.21 -7.76
CA PRO A 382 -3.63 2.87 -6.47
C PRO A 382 -2.34 3.49 -5.91
N ALA A 383 -1.21 3.36 -6.63
CA ALA A 383 0.09 3.94 -6.32
C ALA A 383 0.81 4.28 -7.65
N VAL A 384 0.17 5.16 -8.43
CA VAL A 384 0.40 5.28 -9.87
C VAL A 384 1.78 5.79 -10.26
N GLY A 385 2.46 6.53 -9.40
CA GLY A 385 3.74 7.14 -9.70
C GLY A 385 3.68 7.95 -11.00
N SER A 386 4.62 7.71 -11.91
CA SER A 386 4.67 8.34 -13.24
C SER A 386 3.66 7.77 -14.25
N GLY A 387 2.79 6.84 -13.86
CA GLY A 387 1.74 6.29 -14.73
C GLY A 387 2.18 5.13 -15.63
N HIS A 388 3.31 4.49 -15.37
CA HIS A 388 3.86 3.46 -16.24
C HIS A 388 2.88 2.30 -16.51
N PHE A 389 2.20 1.77 -15.49
CA PHE A 389 1.16 0.75 -15.70
C PHE A 389 0.01 1.26 -16.58
N LEU A 390 -0.43 2.51 -16.39
CA LEU A 390 -1.52 3.10 -17.18
C LEU A 390 -1.12 3.32 -18.64
N VAL A 391 0.12 3.77 -18.90
CA VAL A 391 0.66 3.98 -20.25
C VAL A 391 0.77 2.66 -21.02
N VAL A 392 1.22 1.58 -20.38
CA VAL A 392 1.29 0.26 -21.03
C VAL A 392 -0.10 -0.36 -21.19
N ALA A 393 -0.98 -0.19 -20.20
CA ALA A 393 -2.37 -0.65 -20.29
C ALA A 393 -3.14 0.04 -21.42
N PHE A 394 -2.84 1.31 -21.72
CA PHE A 394 -3.42 2.05 -22.84
C PHE A 394 -3.23 1.31 -24.18
N ASP A 395 -2.03 0.77 -24.45
CA ASP A 395 -1.74 0.05 -25.69
C ASP A 395 -2.54 -1.26 -25.81
N LEU A 396 -2.67 -2.00 -24.71
CA LEU A 396 -3.48 -3.22 -24.67
C LEU A 396 -4.97 -2.92 -24.85
N LEU A 397 -5.48 -1.90 -24.15
CA LEU A 397 -6.87 -1.49 -24.28
C LEU A 397 -7.17 -1.01 -25.70
N LEU A 398 -6.31 -0.20 -26.31
CA LEU A 398 -6.48 0.26 -27.70
C LEU A 398 -6.61 -0.92 -28.66
N ALA A 399 -5.78 -1.96 -28.49
CA ALA A 399 -5.90 -3.18 -29.26
C ALA A 399 -7.25 -3.89 -29.05
N PHE A 400 -7.73 -3.99 -27.81
CA PHE A 400 -9.01 -4.62 -27.51
C PHE A 400 -10.19 -3.82 -28.05
N TYR A 401 -10.17 -2.49 -28.00
CA TYR A 401 -11.21 -1.65 -28.64
C TYR A 401 -11.26 -1.87 -30.16
N GLN A 402 -10.11 -1.96 -30.82
CA GLN A 402 -10.04 -2.23 -32.25
C GLN A 402 -10.53 -3.65 -32.61
N GLU A 403 -10.22 -4.63 -31.76
CA GLU A 403 -10.68 -6.01 -31.92
C GLU A 403 -12.19 -6.16 -31.67
N GLU A 404 -12.69 -5.57 -30.59
CA GLU A 404 -14.12 -5.48 -30.28
C GLU A 404 -14.91 -4.83 -31.43
N ALA A 405 -14.42 -3.72 -31.98
CA ALA A 405 -15.06 -3.05 -33.12
C ALA A 405 -15.23 -3.99 -34.33
N ARG A 406 -14.20 -4.79 -34.64
CA ARG A 406 -14.24 -5.78 -35.73
C ARG A 406 -15.26 -6.90 -35.47
N HIS A 407 -15.33 -7.41 -34.24
CA HIS A 407 -16.33 -8.41 -33.86
C HIS A 407 -17.77 -7.86 -33.94
N ARG A 408 -18.00 -6.64 -33.46
CA ARG A 408 -19.32 -6.00 -33.52
C ARG A 408 -19.74 -5.69 -34.97
N ALA A 409 -18.79 -5.30 -35.83
CA ALA A 409 -19.04 -5.05 -37.25
C ALA A 409 -19.38 -6.33 -38.05
N SER A 410 -18.85 -7.49 -37.64
CA SER A 410 -19.11 -8.79 -38.28
C SER A 410 -20.37 -9.50 -37.78
N SER A 411 -21.10 -8.92 -36.82
CA SER A 411 -22.35 -9.49 -36.28
C SER A 411 -23.51 -9.44 -37.29
N PRO A 412 -24.31 -10.51 -37.45
CA PRO A 412 -25.46 -10.56 -38.37
C PRO A 412 -26.55 -9.51 -38.10
N LEU A 413 -26.66 -9.03 -36.86
CA LEU A 413 -27.62 -8.00 -36.43
C LEU A 413 -27.34 -6.61 -37.03
N SER A 414 -26.10 -6.38 -37.48
CA SER A 414 -25.63 -5.11 -38.05
C SER A 414 -26.06 -4.91 -39.52
N GLN A 415 -26.65 -5.92 -40.16
CA GLN A 415 -27.01 -5.90 -41.58
C GLN A 415 -28.44 -5.40 -41.87
N GLY A 416 -29.22 -5.03 -40.85
CA GLY A 416 -30.65 -4.67 -40.99
C GLY A 416 -31.00 -3.17 -41.00
N GLY A 417 -30.04 -2.26 -40.87
CA GLY A 417 -30.29 -0.81 -40.84
C GLY A 417 -29.86 -0.12 -42.13
N GLU A 418 -30.79 0.57 -42.80
CA GLU A 418 -30.50 1.43 -43.97
C GLU A 418 -29.53 2.56 -43.59
N GLY A 419 -28.26 2.40 -43.95
CA GLY A 419 -27.22 3.39 -43.70
C GLY A 419 -25.82 2.78 -43.66
N GLY A 420 -25.37 2.24 -44.78
CA GLY A 420 -24.03 1.65 -44.92
C GLY A 420 -22.91 2.65 -44.61
N ARG A 421 -22.31 2.52 -43.43
CA ARG A 421 -20.88 2.68 -43.11
C ARG A 421 -20.58 1.69 -41.99
N GLY A 422 -20.02 0.53 -42.33
CA GLY A 422 -19.58 -0.46 -41.34
C GLY A 422 -18.64 0.20 -40.33
N GLY A 423 -19.00 0.12 -39.05
CA GLY A 423 -18.42 0.93 -37.97
C GLY A 423 -16.97 0.57 -37.65
N GLU A 424 -16.02 1.25 -38.28
CA GLU A 424 -14.73 1.50 -37.65
C GLU A 424 -14.97 2.44 -36.47
N VAL A 425 -14.62 2.00 -35.25
CA VAL A 425 -14.46 2.93 -34.14
C VAL A 425 -13.31 3.85 -34.51
N SER A 426 -13.61 5.14 -34.69
CA SER A 426 -12.57 6.15 -34.90
C SER A 426 -11.51 6.00 -33.82
N LEU A 427 -10.22 5.96 -34.19
CA LEU A 427 -9.10 5.88 -33.24
C LEU A 427 -9.24 6.94 -32.14
N ARG A 428 -9.69 8.14 -32.52
CA ARG A 428 -10.01 9.21 -31.59
C ARG A 428 -11.01 8.78 -30.50
N HIS A 429 -12.12 8.14 -30.88
CA HIS A 429 -13.13 7.70 -29.91
C HIS A 429 -12.59 6.63 -28.96
N ALA A 430 -11.81 5.67 -29.48
CA ALA A 430 -11.18 4.66 -28.64
C ALA A 430 -10.21 5.30 -27.63
N VAL A 431 -9.35 6.22 -28.08
CA VAL A 431 -8.39 6.94 -27.24
C VAL A 431 -9.09 7.76 -26.15
N GLU A 432 -10.10 8.56 -26.53
CA GLU A 432 -10.89 9.36 -25.57
C GLU A 432 -11.59 8.44 -24.55
N SER A 433 -12.22 7.36 -25.00
CA SER A 433 -12.91 6.41 -24.13
C SER A 433 -11.97 5.69 -23.16
N ILE A 434 -10.75 5.32 -23.59
CA ILE A 434 -9.74 4.70 -22.72
C ILE A 434 -9.37 5.62 -21.56
N LEU A 435 -9.09 6.88 -21.86
CA LEU A 435 -8.68 7.86 -20.86
C LEU A 435 -9.83 8.25 -19.90
N GLU A 436 -11.05 8.32 -20.41
CA GLU A 436 -12.21 8.79 -19.64
C GLU A 436 -12.90 7.70 -18.82
N ASN A 437 -12.86 6.45 -19.28
CA ASN A 437 -13.66 5.35 -18.74
C ASN A 437 -12.84 4.19 -18.18
N ASN A 438 -11.66 3.89 -18.76
CA ASN A 438 -10.90 2.71 -18.41
C ASN A 438 -9.81 2.98 -17.37
N LEU A 439 -8.98 4.01 -17.57
CA LEU A 439 -7.77 4.25 -16.79
C LEU A 439 -8.04 5.17 -15.59
N HIS A 440 -7.63 4.72 -14.40
CA HIS A 440 -7.73 5.47 -13.15
C HIS A 440 -6.42 5.34 -12.37
N GLY A 441 -6.03 6.40 -11.66
CA GLY A 441 -4.76 6.43 -10.93
C GLY A 441 -4.78 7.31 -9.70
N LEU A 442 -4.06 6.90 -8.67
CA LEU A 442 -3.95 7.61 -7.41
C LEU A 442 -2.51 7.59 -6.90
N ASP A 443 -2.01 8.75 -6.47
CA ASP A 443 -0.71 8.88 -5.81
C ASP A 443 -0.77 9.87 -4.65
N LEU A 444 0.17 9.77 -3.72
CA LEU A 444 0.35 10.76 -2.67
C LEU A 444 0.98 12.05 -3.22
N ASP A 445 1.86 11.94 -4.23
CA ASP A 445 2.60 13.06 -4.80
C ASP A 445 1.83 13.70 -5.98
N PRO A 446 1.38 14.97 -5.86
CA PRO A 446 0.74 15.67 -6.98
C PRO A 446 1.63 15.81 -8.22
N ARG A 447 2.96 15.79 -8.04
CA ARG A 447 3.92 15.80 -9.15
C ARG A 447 3.88 14.49 -9.94
N ALA A 448 3.73 13.36 -9.26
CA ALA A 448 3.58 12.05 -9.90
C ALA A 448 2.34 12.04 -10.80
N ILE A 449 1.21 12.54 -10.28
CA ILE A 449 -0.04 12.69 -11.03
C ILE A 449 0.11 13.59 -12.26
N GLN A 450 0.82 14.72 -12.13
CA GLN A 450 1.09 15.60 -13.26
C GLN A 450 1.91 14.89 -14.36
N ILE A 451 2.92 14.10 -13.99
CA ILE A 451 3.72 13.31 -14.93
C ILE A 451 2.89 12.20 -15.58
N ALA A 452 2.09 11.46 -14.80
CA ALA A 452 1.20 10.43 -15.33
C ALA A 452 0.20 11.01 -16.33
N ALA A 453 -0.38 12.17 -16.04
CA ALA A 453 -1.28 12.89 -16.95
C ALA A 453 -0.56 13.27 -18.25
N ALA A 454 0.65 13.83 -18.16
CA ALA A 454 1.45 14.20 -19.32
C ALA A 454 1.85 12.99 -20.18
N ALA A 455 2.22 11.86 -19.55
CA ALA A 455 2.59 10.63 -20.26
C ALA A 455 1.40 10.03 -21.01
N LEU A 456 0.22 9.95 -20.36
CA LEU A 456 -1.01 9.49 -21.01
C LEU A 456 -1.45 10.44 -22.14
N TRP A 457 -1.34 11.75 -21.94
CA TRP A 457 -1.63 12.73 -22.98
C TRP A 457 -0.71 12.57 -24.19
N LEU A 458 0.60 12.43 -23.96
CA LEU A 458 1.58 12.21 -25.02
C LEU A 458 1.24 10.94 -25.82
N LYS A 459 0.95 9.85 -25.12
CA LYS A 459 0.56 8.58 -25.72
C LYS A 459 -0.71 8.71 -26.56
N ALA A 460 -1.72 9.39 -26.03
CA ALA A 460 -2.96 9.66 -26.74
C ALA A 460 -2.74 10.48 -28.02
N LYS A 461 -1.94 11.55 -27.95
CA LYS A 461 -1.61 12.38 -29.11
C LYS A 461 -0.78 11.66 -30.16
N GLN A 462 0.09 10.73 -29.77
CA GLN A 462 0.84 9.89 -30.72
C GLN A 462 -0.07 8.96 -31.53
N VAL A 463 -1.17 8.50 -30.93
CA VAL A 463 -2.14 7.61 -31.61
C VAL A 463 -3.20 8.39 -32.37
N ALA A 464 -3.77 9.42 -31.74
CA ALA A 464 -4.82 10.27 -32.30
C ALA A 464 -4.53 11.75 -31.96
N PRO A 465 -3.80 12.49 -32.80
CA PRO A 465 -3.41 13.87 -32.54
C PRO A 465 -4.59 14.83 -32.28
N ASP A 466 -5.74 14.54 -32.89
CA ASP A 466 -6.98 15.32 -32.77
C ASP A 466 -7.84 14.92 -31.56
N ALA A 467 -7.45 13.89 -30.79
CA ALA A 467 -8.16 13.49 -29.58
C ALA A 467 -8.15 14.61 -28.52
N ARG A 468 -9.31 14.86 -27.92
CA ARG A 468 -9.50 15.85 -26.85
C ARG A 468 -10.32 15.20 -25.73
N PRO A 469 -9.70 14.38 -24.87
CA PRO A 469 -10.41 13.74 -23.76
C PRO A 469 -11.01 14.81 -22.84
N GLU A 470 -12.25 14.62 -22.42
CA GLU A 470 -12.95 15.55 -21.52
C GLU A 470 -12.37 15.52 -20.10
N ARG A 471 -11.85 14.36 -19.68
CA ARG A 471 -11.29 14.18 -18.33
C ARG A 471 -10.23 13.08 -18.27
N LEU A 472 -9.39 13.16 -17.24
CA LEU A 472 -8.48 12.10 -16.79
C LEU A 472 -8.85 11.72 -15.35
N ASN A 473 -8.95 10.42 -15.06
CA ASN A 473 -9.30 9.93 -13.72
C ASN A 473 -8.07 9.74 -12.82
N LEU A 474 -7.26 10.79 -12.69
CA LEU A 474 -6.05 10.81 -11.86
C LEU A 474 -6.23 11.73 -10.65
N VAL A 475 -5.85 11.27 -9.45
CA VAL A 475 -6.05 12.02 -8.21
C VAL A 475 -4.81 11.99 -7.32
N ALA A 476 -4.40 13.16 -6.85
CA ALA A 476 -3.41 13.28 -5.78
C ALA A 476 -4.12 13.28 -4.42
N ALA A 477 -3.65 12.45 -3.49
CA ALA A 477 -4.23 12.31 -2.16
C ALA A 477 -3.87 13.46 -1.20
N ASN A 478 -3.02 14.40 -1.62
CA ASN A 478 -2.59 15.58 -0.86
C ASN A 478 -3.69 16.65 -0.84
N LEU A 479 -4.73 16.40 -0.05
CA LEU A 479 -5.95 17.16 -0.02
C LEU A 479 -5.87 18.37 0.92
N ARG A 480 -4.98 18.36 1.94
CA ARG A 480 -4.72 19.43 2.94
C ARG A 480 -5.93 20.04 3.69
N LEU A 481 -7.16 19.89 3.20
CA LEU A 481 -8.41 20.40 3.76
C LEU A 481 -8.69 19.80 5.13
N ALA A 482 -8.43 18.50 5.30
CA ALA A 482 -8.67 17.79 6.56
C ALA A 482 -7.64 18.10 7.67
N SER A 483 -6.62 18.93 7.36
CA SER A 483 -5.60 19.37 8.31
C SER A 483 -5.88 20.74 8.92
N LEU A 484 -6.91 21.45 8.43
CA LEU A 484 -7.34 22.73 8.97
C LEU A 484 -8.25 22.52 10.20
N PRO A 485 -8.21 23.43 11.19
CA PRO A 485 -9.20 23.47 12.27
C PRO A 485 -10.64 23.62 11.76
N ASP A 486 -11.62 23.09 12.49
CA ASP A 486 -13.04 23.14 12.10
C ASP A 486 -13.59 24.57 12.05
N ASP A 487 -12.99 25.48 12.81
CA ASP A 487 -13.29 26.92 12.87
C ASP A 487 -12.45 27.76 11.91
N ASP A 488 -11.60 27.14 11.07
CA ASP A 488 -10.83 27.88 10.09
C ASP A 488 -11.80 28.63 9.15
N PRO A 489 -11.61 29.96 8.97
CA PRO A 489 -12.49 30.77 8.13
C PRO A 489 -12.70 30.19 6.72
N ALA A 490 -11.69 29.47 6.21
CA ALA A 490 -11.74 28.74 4.95
C ALA A 490 -12.80 27.63 4.92
N LEU A 491 -12.82 26.82 5.98
CA LEU A 491 -13.64 25.62 6.09
C LEU A 491 -15.10 26.02 6.28
N VAL A 492 -15.32 27.04 7.10
CA VAL A 492 -16.63 27.65 7.33
C VAL A 492 -17.18 28.27 6.05
N GLU A 493 -16.35 28.97 5.27
CA GLU A 493 -16.76 29.53 3.99
C GLU A 493 -17.09 28.42 2.96
N LEU A 494 -16.27 27.37 2.90
CA LEU A 494 -16.49 26.21 2.04
C LEU A 494 -17.81 25.52 2.37
N ARG A 495 -18.07 25.25 3.67
CA ARG A 495 -19.32 24.66 4.17
C ARG A 495 -20.54 25.45 3.73
N HIS A 496 -20.54 26.76 3.97
CA HIS A 496 -21.64 27.64 3.58
C HIS A 496 -21.80 27.76 2.05
N LYS A 497 -20.73 27.63 1.25
CA LYS A 497 -20.82 27.66 -0.21
C LYS A 497 -21.38 26.36 -0.78
N VAL A 498 -20.89 25.21 -0.31
CA VAL A 498 -21.40 23.89 -0.71
C VAL A 498 -22.89 23.80 -0.37
N GLU A 499 -23.28 24.13 0.86
CA GLU A 499 -24.67 24.06 1.31
C GLU A 499 -25.61 24.95 0.49
N ARG A 500 -25.22 26.22 0.23
CA ARG A 500 -26.05 27.14 -0.56
C ARG A 500 -26.24 26.75 -2.02
N GLN A 501 -25.28 26.06 -2.61
CA GLN A 501 -25.27 25.82 -4.06
C GLN A 501 -25.63 24.38 -4.46
N THR A 502 -25.36 23.41 -3.59
CA THR A 502 -25.67 22.00 -3.83
C THR A 502 -26.83 21.49 -3.00
N GLY A 503 -27.25 22.23 -1.96
CA GLY A 503 -28.24 21.77 -0.99
C GLY A 503 -27.70 20.72 0.00
N ILE A 504 -26.41 20.38 -0.07
CA ILE A 504 -25.77 19.41 0.83
C ILE A 504 -25.59 20.04 2.21
N PRO A 505 -26.15 19.44 3.29
CA PRO A 505 -26.06 20.01 4.62
C PRO A 505 -24.61 20.18 5.08
N GLY A 506 -24.34 21.27 5.81
CA GLY A 506 -23.00 21.57 6.32
C GLY A 506 -22.38 20.41 7.11
N ALA A 507 -23.18 19.69 7.90
CA ALA A 507 -22.73 18.53 8.68
C ALA A 507 -22.24 17.34 7.83
N LEU A 508 -22.85 17.10 6.65
CA LEU A 508 -22.40 16.05 5.73
C LEU A 508 -21.08 16.45 5.06
N THR A 509 -20.94 17.74 4.71
CA THR A 509 -19.67 18.32 4.23
C THR A 509 -18.54 18.12 5.24
N ASP A 510 -18.81 18.40 6.52
CA ASP A 510 -17.83 18.19 7.58
C ASP A 510 -17.46 16.73 7.73
N THR A 511 -18.43 15.82 7.64
CA THR A 511 -18.17 14.39 7.78
C THR A 511 -17.28 13.88 6.65
N ILE A 512 -17.51 14.33 5.41
CA ILE A 512 -16.64 14.00 4.27
C ILE A 512 -15.23 14.56 4.50
N VAL A 513 -15.10 15.82 4.91
CA VAL A 513 -13.78 16.43 5.19
C VAL A 513 -13.05 15.71 6.32
N HIS A 514 -13.77 15.32 7.38
CA HIS A 514 -13.20 14.54 8.48
C HIS A 514 -12.78 13.13 8.05
N ALA A 515 -13.57 12.48 7.20
CA ALA A 515 -13.26 11.17 6.66
C ALA A 515 -12.04 11.19 5.72
N LEU A 516 -11.75 12.33 5.08
CA LEU A 516 -10.54 12.56 4.31
C LEU A 516 -9.29 12.78 5.19
N ARG A 517 -9.42 12.85 6.53
CA ARG A 517 -8.28 13.01 7.43
C ARG A 517 -7.35 11.80 7.31
N GLY A 518 -6.12 12.09 6.91
CA GLY A 518 -5.07 11.10 6.68
C GLY A 518 -4.91 10.64 5.23
N ALA A 519 -5.72 11.15 4.30
CA ALA A 519 -5.55 10.91 2.86
C ALA A 519 -4.12 11.22 2.38
N ASP A 520 -3.54 12.32 2.89
CA ASP A 520 -2.20 12.82 2.51
C ASP A 520 -1.05 11.82 2.78
N HIS A 521 -1.26 10.80 3.63
CA HIS A 521 -0.22 9.82 3.99
C HIS A 521 -0.66 8.36 3.96
N LEU A 522 -1.96 8.07 4.07
CA LEU A 522 -2.51 6.72 3.86
C LEU A 522 -2.87 6.45 2.40
N GLY A 523 -3.17 7.49 1.63
CA GLY A 523 -3.54 7.38 0.22
C GLY A 523 -4.69 6.38 0.02
N SER A 524 -4.49 5.44 -0.90
CA SER A 524 -5.49 4.43 -1.25
C SER A 524 -5.80 3.40 -0.16
N LEU A 525 -5.00 3.35 0.91
CA LEU A 525 -5.30 2.50 2.08
C LEU A 525 -6.39 3.07 2.97
N LEU A 526 -6.78 4.34 2.79
CA LEU A 526 -7.84 4.95 3.58
C LEU A 526 -9.22 4.38 3.17
N LYS A 527 -9.93 3.79 4.14
CA LYS A 527 -11.30 3.26 3.95
C LYS A 527 -12.34 4.34 4.22
N ILE A 528 -12.61 5.17 3.20
CA ILE A 528 -13.49 6.34 3.34
C ILE A 528 -14.94 6.02 3.02
N ASP A 529 -15.18 5.10 2.10
CA ASP A 529 -16.50 4.63 1.71
C ASP A 529 -17.33 4.20 2.92
N GLN A 530 -16.75 3.41 3.83
CA GLN A 530 -17.44 3.00 5.07
C GLN A 530 -17.84 4.20 5.95
N ALA A 531 -17.00 5.23 6.02
CA ALA A 531 -17.27 6.43 6.80
C ALA A 531 -18.34 7.32 6.13
N VAL A 532 -18.31 7.44 4.80
CA VAL A 532 -19.28 8.20 4.02
C VAL A 532 -20.64 7.50 3.98
N GLU A 533 -20.68 6.18 3.80
CA GLU A 533 -21.91 5.38 3.87
C GLU A 533 -22.53 5.44 5.27
N ALA A 534 -21.73 5.31 6.33
CA ALA A 534 -22.23 5.48 7.70
C ALA A 534 -22.80 6.89 7.95
N ALA A 535 -22.21 7.93 7.36
CA ALA A 535 -22.69 9.30 7.45
C ALA A 535 -24.00 9.51 6.69
N LEU A 536 -24.13 8.92 5.50
CA LEU A 536 -25.34 8.93 4.69
C LEU A 536 -26.47 8.18 5.40
N ASP A 537 -26.20 6.99 5.93
CA ASP A 537 -27.14 6.21 6.74
C ASP A 537 -27.64 6.99 7.96
N GLN A 538 -26.76 7.71 8.65
CA GLN A 538 -27.14 8.56 9.79
C GLN A 538 -27.99 9.77 9.36
N HIS A 539 -27.80 10.27 8.14
CA HIS A 539 -28.55 11.39 7.60
C HIS A 539 -29.94 10.97 7.09
N GLU A 540 -30.02 9.87 6.33
CA GLU A 540 -31.27 9.28 5.84
C GLU A 540 -32.17 8.77 6.98
N ARG A 541 -31.59 8.38 8.12
CA ARG A 541 -32.33 7.94 9.32
C ARG A 541 -32.82 9.06 10.24
N ARG A 542 -32.64 10.35 9.91
CA ARG A 542 -33.29 11.46 10.65
C ARG A 542 -34.75 11.58 10.20
N PRO A 543 -35.75 11.09 10.95
CA PRO A 543 -37.14 11.09 10.53
C PRO A 543 -37.82 12.37 11.03
N GLU A 544 -37.36 13.52 10.54
CA GLU A 544 -37.98 14.80 10.88
C GLU A 544 -38.12 15.63 9.60
N LEU A 545 -39.38 15.83 9.18
CA LEU A 545 -39.88 16.70 8.09
C LEU A 545 -40.42 16.02 6.81
N GLN A 546 -40.89 14.78 6.86
CA GLN A 546 -41.88 14.32 5.87
C GLN A 546 -43.10 13.65 6.54
N THR A 547 -44.21 14.39 6.46
CA THR A 547 -45.61 13.93 6.49
C THR A 547 -46.19 13.45 7.84
N GLU A 548 -47.07 14.28 8.40
CA GLU A 548 -48.28 13.80 9.07
C GLU A 548 -49.06 12.84 8.15
N LEU A 549 -49.80 11.90 8.75
CA LEU A 549 -50.50 10.75 8.14
C LEU A 549 -49.61 9.50 7.94
N PHE A 550 -49.53 8.64 8.95
CA PHE A 550 -50.05 7.26 8.95
C PHE A 550 -49.96 6.74 10.39
N GLY A 551 -50.99 6.01 10.85
CA GLY A 551 -51.15 5.60 12.26
C GLY A 551 -50.04 4.69 12.78
N PRO A 552 -49.94 4.51 14.12
CA PRO A 552 -48.83 3.79 14.73
C PRO A 552 -48.81 2.33 14.26
N PRO A 553 -47.63 1.78 13.93
CA PRO A 553 -47.48 0.38 13.59
C PRO A 553 -47.78 -0.48 14.81
N ILE A 554 -48.59 -1.52 14.61
CA ILE A 554 -48.77 -2.61 15.55
C ILE A 554 -47.45 -3.36 15.60
N ILE A 555 -46.72 -3.25 16.71
CA ILE A 555 -45.57 -4.10 17.01
C ILE A 555 -46.11 -5.24 17.86
N GLU A 556 -45.96 -6.47 17.36
CA GLU A 556 -46.25 -7.68 18.11
C GLU A 556 -45.32 -7.77 19.32
N GLU A 557 -45.92 -7.95 20.51
CA GLU A 557 -45.24 -8.23 21.77
C GLU A 557 -44.56 -9.59 21.67
N ASP A 558 -43.23 -9.63 21.46
CA ASP A 558 -42.32 -10.62 22.04
C ASP A 558 -40.89 -10.45 21.47
N GLU A 559 -40.21 -9.33 21.74
CA GLU A 559 -38.73 -9.26 21.67
C GLU A 559 -38.15 -7.99 22.32
N TRP A 560 -38.34 -7.80 23.63
CA TRP A 560 -37.48 -6.88 24.41
C TRP A 560 -37.26 -7.41 25.84
N ALA A 561 -36.48 -8.47 25.97
CA ALA A 561 -35.89 -8.84 27.25
C ALA A 561 -34.77 -7.85 27.59
N PHE A 562 -35.08 -6.76 28.29
CA PHE A 562 -34.06 -5.87 28.86
C PHE A 562 -33.18 -6.66 29.85
N ALA A 563 -31.91 -6.84 29.50
CA ALA A 563 -30.88 -7.28 30.43
C ALA A 563 -30.79 -6.28 31.59
N LYS A 564 -30.92 -6.77 32.83
CA LYS A 564 -30.73 -5.94 34.03
C LYS A 564 -29.36 -5.25 33.97
N PRO A 565 -29.27 -3.94 34.24
CA PRO A 565 -28.00 -3.24 34.22
C PRO A 565 -27.02 -3.89 35.22
N PRO A 566 -25.71 -3.99 34.88
CA PRO A 566 -24.72 -4.60 35.75
C PRO A 566 -24.68 -3.87 37.10
N ARG A 567 -24.85 -4.61 38.19
CA ARG A 567 -24.67 -4.09 39.56
C ARG A 567 -23.17 -3.87 39.81
N PHE A 568 -22.64 -2.72 39.40
CA PHE A 568 -21.30 -2.32 39.82
C PHE A 568 -21.24 -2.20 41.34
N ARG A 569 -20.46 -3.05 42.01
CA ARG A 569 -20.09 -2.81 43.40
C ARG A 569 -19.18 -1.59 43.42
N VAL A 570 -19.64 -0.55 44.11
CA VAL A 570 -19.07 0.80 44.30
C VAL A 570 -17.56 0.87 44.63
N VAL A 571 -16.87 -0.24 44.87
CA VAL A 571 -15.50 -0.28 45.39
C VAL A 571 -14.48 -0.88 44.40
N ASP A 572 -14.91 -1.56 43.33
CA ASP A 572 -13.99 -2.31 42.45
C ASP A 572 -13.85 -1.66 41.06
N SER A 573 -13.59 -0.35 41.01
CA SER A 573 -13.19 0.34 39.78
C SER A 573 -11.72 0.78 39.90
N PRO A 574 -10.81 0.36 39.00
CA PRO A 574 -9.39 0.75 39.04
C PRO A 574 -9.15 2.26 38.85
N PHE A 575 -10.21 3.04 38.59
CA PHE A 575 -10.17 4.48 38.34
C PHE A 575 -10.56 5.35 39.57
N ILE A 576 -10.86 4.75 40.73
CA ILE A 576 -11.23 5.50 41.95
C ILE A 576 -10.01 5.64 42.88
N THR A 577 -9.44 6.85 42.97
CA THR A 577 -8.30 7.12 43.87
C THR A 577 -8.77 7.36 45.32
N PRO A 578 -7.90 7.11 46.33
CA PRO A 578 -8.18 7.44 47.73
C PRO A 578 -8.53 8.92 47.96
N GLU A 579 -7.95 9.81 47.16
CA GLU A 579 -8.22 11.25 47.17
C GLU A 579 -9.66 11.58 46.74
N LYS A 580 -10.17 10.92 45.68
CA LYS A 580 -11.58 11.08 45.25
C LYS A 580 -12.56 10.55 46.28
N LEU A 581 -12.22 9.46 46.99
CA LEU A 581 -13.02 8.95 48.10
C LEU A 581 -13.06 9.93 49.28
N ALA A 582 -11.94 10.62 49.57
CA ALA A 582 -11.89 11.66 50.59
C ALA A 582 -12.69 12.91 50.17
N LEU A 583 -12.60 13.31 48.90
CA LEU A 583 -13.35 14.42 48.33
C LEU A 583 -14.87 14.18 48.39
N ALA A 584 -15.33 12.99 47.99
CA ALA A 584 -16.74 12.60 48.11
C ALA A 584 -17.22 12.60 49.58
N LYS A 585 -16.38 12.20 50.53
CA LYS A 585 -16.70 12.31 51.97
C LYS A 585 -16.83 13.75 52.44
N ARG A 586 -16.04 14.69 51.88
CA ARG A 586 -16.15 16.12 52.18
C ARG A 586 -17.46 16.71 51.64
N PHE A 587 -17.79 16.45 50.37
CA PHE A 587 -19.07 16.90 49.78
C PHE A 587 -20.31 16.38 50.51
N ARG A 588 -20.25 15.19 51.12
CA ARG A 588 -21.35 14.70 51.99
C ARG A 588 -21.53 15.48 53.30
N LYS A 589 -20.47 16.13 53.78
CA LYS A 589 -20.49 16.94 55.01
C LYS A 589 -20.86 18.39 54.73
N GLU A 590 -20.56 18.88 53.53
CA GLU A 590 -20.73 20.26 53.08
C GLU A 590 -21.58 20.33 51.79
N PRO A 591 -22.85 19.89 51.79
CA PRO A 591 -23.70 19.97 50.61
C PRO A 591 -24.15 21.41 50.34
N THR A 592 -24.42 21.74 49.08
CA THR A 592 -25.11 22.99 48.71
C THR A 592 -26.56 23.00 49.20
N ASP A 593 -27.20 24.17 49.27
CA ASP A 593 -28.62 24.28 49.68
C ASP A 593 -29.56 23.46 48.77
N ALA A 594 -29.26 23.39 47.47
CA ALA A 594 -30.01 22.59 46.50
C ALA A 594 -29.80 21.09 46.73
N GLU A 595 -28.55 20.65 46.96
CA GLU A 595 -28.25 19.25 47.31
C GLU A 595 -28.88 18.84 48.65
N ALA A 596 -28.90 19.73 49.64
CA ALA A 596 -29.53 19.48 50.93
C ALA A 596 -31.05 19.29 50.78
N LYS A 597 -31.70 20.14 49.98
CA LYS A 597 -33.13 20.02 49.64
C LYS A 597 -33.43 18.74 48.86
N ALA A 598 -32.68 18.44 47.80
CA ALA A 598 -32.85 17.21 47.03
C ALA A 598 -32.63 15.97 47.88
N TRP A 599 -31.61 15.97 48.74
CA TRP A 599 -31.34 14.85 49.65
C TRP A 599 -32.45 14.65 50.68
N ALA A 600 -33.08 15.73 51.17
CA ALA A 600 -34.22 15.62 52.06
C ALA A 600 -35.40 14.89 51.40
N LEU A 601 -35.60 15.08 50.09
CA LEU A 601 -36.65 14.44 49.30
C LEU A 601 -36.29 13.01 48.83
N LEU A 602 -35.00 12.74 48.59
CA LEU A 602 -34.53 11.45 48.05
C LEU A 602 -34.14 10.42 49.11
N ARG A 603 -33.80 10.86 50.33
CA ARG A 603 -33.36 9.95 51.39
C ARG A 603 -34.47 9.02 51.82
N ASN A 604 -34.09 7.88 52.40
CA ASN A 604 -35.03 6.94 53.03
C ASN A 604 -36.16 6.44 52.09
N ARG A 605 -35.93 6.38 50.77
CA ARG A 605 -36.91 5.91 49.77
C ARG A 605 -38.20 6.74 49.73
N GLN A 606 -38.13 8.02 50.06
CA GLN A 606 -39.31 8.90 50.17
C GLN A 606 -40.01 9.18 48.83
N ILE A 607 -39.32 9.03 47.69
CA ILE A 607 -39.89 9.20 46.35
C ILE A 607 -39.81 7.87 45.58
N HIS A 608 -40.96 7.41 45.07
CA HIS A 608 -41.14 6.18 44.26
C HIS A 608 -40.51 4.90 44.85
N ASN A 609 -40.31 4.85 46.17
CA ASN A 609 -39.62 3.76 46.88
C ASN A 609 -38.17 3.51 46.41
N LEU A 610 -37.56 4.46 45.70
CA LEU A 610 -36.22 4.33 45.11
C LEU A 610 -35.12 4.65 46.13
N LYS A 611 -34.07 3.82 46.17
CA LYS A 611 -32.92 4.06 47.07
C LYS A 611 -31.82 4.85 46.39
N PHE A 612 -31.67 6.11 46.78
CA PHE A 612 -30.58 6.98 46.32
C PHE A 612 -29.40 7.02 47.31
N ARG A 613 -28.21 7.20 46.75
CA ARG A 613 -26.94 7.48 47.45
C ARG A 613 -26.45 8.84 47.02
N ARG A 614 -26.04 9.70 47.96
CA ARG A 614 -25.50 11.03 47.65
C ARG A 614 -23.97 11.04 47.48
N GLN A 615 -23.48 11.91 46.60
CA GLN A 615 -22.07 12.20 46.33
C GLN A 615 -21.28 10.90 46.12
N GLN A 616 -21.65 10.18 45.07
CA GLN A 616 -21.26 8.80 44.82
C GLN A 616 -20.15 8.74 43.75
N PRO A 617 -18.95 8.23 44.07
CA PRO A 617 -17.93 7.99 43.05
C PRO A 617 -18.34 6.85 42.11
N ILE A 618 -18.28 7.08 40.79
CA ILE A 618 -18.56 6.12 39.71
C ILE A 618 -17.60 6.39 38.55
N LEU A 619 -16.83 5.39 38.10
CA LEU A 619 -15.88 5.47 36.97
C LEU A 619 -14.90 6.67 37.04
N GLY A 620 -14.50 7.04 38.25
CA GLY A 620 -13.62 8.19 38.49
C GLY A 620 -14.34 9.55 38.57
N PHE A 621 -15.66 9.65 38.37
CA PHE A 621 -16.44 10.87 38.57
C PHE A 621 -17.19 10.82 39.91
N ILE A 622 -17.48 11.96 40.54
CA ILE A 622 -18.36 12.05 41.71
C ILE A 622 -19.69 12.62 41.21
N VAL A 623 -20.77 11.86 41.34
CA VAL A 623 -22.12 12.27 40.93
C VAL A 623 -22.96 12.64 42.15
N ASP A 624 -23.86 13.62 42.02
CA ASP A 624 -24.62 14.16 43.16
C ASP A 624 -25.55 13.14 43.80
N PHE A 625 -26.35 12.41 43.02
CA PHE A 625 -27.20 11.33 43.50
C PHE A 625 -27.22 10.13 42.55
N TYR A 626 -27.21 8.93 43.12
CA TYR A 626 -27.21 7.67 42.35
C TYR A 626 -28.17 6.63 42.92
N CYS A 627 -29.04 6.09 42.07
CA CYS A 627 -29.90 4.95 42.35
C CYS A 627 -29.36 3.68 41.66
N ALA A 628 -28.67 2.84 42.43
CA ALA A 628 -28.09 1.60 41.94
C ALA A 628 -29.12 0.55 41.50
N GLU A 629 -30.37 0.65 41.96
CA GLU A 629 -31.43 -0.31 41.61
C GLU A 629 -31.87 -0.16 40.14
N HIS A 630 -31.76 1.05 39.58
CA HIS A 630 -32.25 1.39 38.23
C HIS A 630 -31.19 2.06 37.34
N GLY A 631 -29.94 2.21 37.82
CA GLY A 631 -28.87 2.84 37.06
C GLY A 631 -29.05 4.34 36.84
N ILE A 632 -29.80 5.03 37.71
CA ILE A 632 -30.13 6.45 37.53
C ILE A 632 -29.13 7.32 38.29
N ILE A 633 -28.56 8.31 37.61
CA ILE A 633 -27.75 9.39 38.14
C ILE A 633 -28.56 10.68 38.05
N LEU A 634 -28.65 11.45 39.14
CA LEU A 634 -29.27 12.76 39.18
C LEU A 634 -28.21 13.79 39.61
N GLU A 635 -27.89 14.73 38.72
CA GLU A 635 -26.95 15.84 38.92
C GLU A 635 -27.74 17.15 39.10
N LEU A 636 -27.30 18.00 40.02
CA LEU A 636 -27.91 19.30 40.27
C LEU A 636 -27.07 20.42 39.63
N ASP A 637 -27.61 21.03 38.58
CA ASP A 637 -26.87 22.03 37.79
C ASP A 637 -27.09 23.46 38.34
N GLY A 638 -25.99 24.20 38.51
CA GLY A 638 -25.95 25.66 38.64
C GLY A 638 -25.76 26.37 37.28
N PRO A 639 -25.81 27.71 37.20
CA PRO A 639 -25.57 28.43 35.94
C PRO A 639 -24.16 28.13 35.39
N ILE A 640 -24.10 27.64 34.15
CA ILE A 640 -22.89 27.12 33.48
C ILE A 640 -22.19 28.26 32.70
N HIS A 641 -20.86 28.35 32.77
CA HIS A 641 -20.03 29.16 31.87
C HIS A 641 -19.65 28.36 30.61
N ASP A 642 -19.65 28.99 29.43
CA ASP A 642 -19.45 28.37 28.11
C ASP A 642 -18.19 27.49 27.97
N SER A 643 -17.15 27.69 28.79
CA SER A 643 -15.91 26.90 28.74
C SER A 643 -16.00 25.50 29.36
N GLN A 644 -17.14 25.11 29.94
CA GLN A 644 -17.33 23.85 30.67
C GLN A 644 -18.21 22.82 29.93
N GLN A 645 -18.85 23.19 28.81
CA GLN A 645 -19.80 22.34 28.08
C GLN A 645 -19.17 21.07 27.48
N ASP A 646 -18.01 21.18 26.82
CA ASP A 646 -17.37 20.05 26.15
C ASP A 646 -16.90 18.95 27.12
N TYR A 647 -16.41 19.35 28.30
CA TYR A 647 -15.99 18.41 29.35
C TYR A 647 -17.19 17.67 29.96
N ASP A 648 -18.28 18.40 30.22
CA ASP A 648 -19.50 17.84 30.80
C ASP A 648 -20.27 16.95 29.81
N GLN A 649 -20.18 17.23 28.51
CA GLN A 649 -20.73 16.37 27.46
C GLN A 649 -19.97 15.05 27.35
N ALA A 650 -18.64 15.09 27.23
CA ALA A 650 -17.81 13.89 27.20
C ALA A 650 -17.96 13.04 28.48
N ARG A 651 -18.09 13.69 29.65
CA ARG A 651 -18.39 13.03 30.93
C ARG A 651 -19.74 12.30 30.91
N THR A 652 -20.77 12.92 30.33
CA THR A 652 -22.12 12.35 30.24
C THR A 652 -22.15 11.13 29.32
N GLU A 653 -21.48 11.20 28.16
CA GLU A 653 -21.35 10.10 27.21
C GLU A 653 -20.64 8.88 27.82
N ILE A 654 -19.57 9.10 28.60
CA ILE A 654 -18.87 8.02 29.31
C ILE A 654 -19.80 7.31 30.31
N LEU A 655 -20.56 8.07 31.11
CA LEU A 655 -21.48 7.49 32.09
C LEU A 655 -22.62 6.73 31.40
N GLN A 656 -23.19 7.28 30.32
CA GLN A 656 -24.28 6.66 29.56
C GLN A 656 -23.85 5.41 28.79
N SER A 657 -22.62 5.35 28.27
CA SER A 657 -22.07 4.17 27.59
C SER A 657 -22.05 2.90 28.46
N THR A 658 -22.19 3.05 29.77
CA THR A 658 -22.25 1.92 30.72
C THR A 658 -23.67 1.48 31.11
N GLY A 659 -24.68 2.01 30.42
CA GLY A 659 -26.09 1.71 30.66
C GLY A 659 -26.71 2.45 31.84
N MET A 660 -26.12 3.57 32.27
CA MET A 660 -26.65 4.45 33.31
C MET A 660 -27.34 5.68 32.69
N TRP A 661 -28.39 6.17 33.33
CA TRP A 661 -29.14 7.34 32.89
C TRP A 661 -28.74 8.57 33.70
N VAL A 662 -28.23 9.61 33.03
CA VAL A 662 -27.86 10.88 33.69
C VAL A 662 -29.00 11.88 33.49
N LEU A 663 -29.55 12.34 34.61
CA LEU A 663 -30.65 13.30 34.69
C LEU A 663 -30.12 14.57 35.33
N ARG A 664 -30.40 15.72 34.73
CA ARG A 664 -29.97 17.03 35.25
C ARG A 664 -31.20 17.80 35.73
N LEU A 665 -31.09 18.39 36.92
CA LEU A 665 -32.13 19.22 37.51
C LEU A 665 -31.51 20.55 37.94
N ARG A 666 -32.07 21.67 37.48
CA ARG A 666 -31.57 22.99 37.89
C ARG A 666 -31.84 23.20 39.38
N ASN A 667 -30.92 23.87 40.06
CA ASN A 667 -31.01 24.10 41.51
C ASN A 667 -32.34 24.75 41.98
N GLU A 668 -32.95 25.59 41.14
CA GLU A 668 -34.24 26.25 41.41
C GLU A 668 -35.47 25.32 41.28
N ASP A 669 -35.33 24.21 40.55
CA ASP A 669 -36.42 23.28 40.23
C ASP A 669 -36.51 22.09 41.20
N VAL A 670 -35.74 22.09 42.30
CA VAL A 670 -35.72 21.01 43.30
C VAL A 670 -37.00 21.04 44.18
N THR A 671 -38.09 20.52 43.63
CA THR A 671 -39.41 20.36 44.29
C THR A 671 -39.88 18.90 44.25
N PRO A 672 -40.77 18.47 45.18
CA PRO A 672 -41.33 17.12 45.17
C PRO A 672 -42.02 16.74 43.86
N GLU A 673 -42.77 17.67 43.26
CA GLU A 673 -43.55 17.47 42.04
C GLU A 673 -42.63 17.24 40.83
N HIS A 674 -41.60 18.06 40.67
CA HIS A 674 -40.62 17.91 39.58
C HIS A 674 -39.79 16.65 39.73
N LEU A 675 -39.27 16.36 40.94
CA LEU A 675 -38.52 15.14 41.17
C LEU A 675 -39.38 13.88 40.94
N SER A 676 -40.64 13.92 41.37
CA SER A 676 -41.58 12.82 41.14
C SER A 676 -41.86 12.62 39.66
N ALA A 677 -42.16 13.68 38.91
CA ALA A 677 -42.44 13.60 37.47
C ALA A 677 -41.20 13.12 36.68
N LEU A 678 -40.02 13.65 37.01
CA LEU A 678 -38.77 13.32 36.34
C LEU A 678 -38.38 11.86 36.58
N LEU A 679 -38.59 11.33 37.80
CA LEU A 679 -38.31 9.93 38.12
C LEU A 679 -39.43 8.97 37.68
N GLN A 680 -40.67 9.43 37.53
CA GLN A 680 -41.82 8.61 37.10
C GLN A 680 -41.72 8.16 35.64
N ALA A 681 -41.04 8.94 34.79
CA ALA A 681 -40.71 8.53 33.42
C ALA A 681 -39.80 7.28 33.34
N PHE A 682 -39.22 6.84 34.46
CA PHE A 682 -38.20 5.78 34.50
C PHE A 682 -38.46 4.68 35.55
N GLY A 683 -39.65 4.62 36.16
CA GLY A 683 -40.06 3.56 37.11
C GLY A 683 -40.69 2.33 36.42
N PRO A 684 -40.66 1.12 37.03
CA PRO A 684 -41.18 -0.09 36.40
C PRO A 684 -42.72 -0.21 36.60
N HIS A 685 -43.41 -0.34 35.47
CA HIS A 685 -44.83 -0.71 35.20
C HIS A 685 -45.87 0.38 34.89
N PRO A 686 -46.81 0.07 33.98
CA PRO A 686 -47.44 1.04 33.09
C PRO A 686 -48.83 1.47 33.59
N PRO A 687 -49.25 2.72 33.38
CA PRO A 687 -50.66 3.07 33.38
C PRO A 687 -51.22 2.93 31.95
N GLN A 688 -52.25 2.11 31.82
CA GLN A 688 -53.12 2.11 30.64
C GLN A 688 -53.76 3.51 30.45
N PRO A 689 -53.99 3.95 29.20
CA PRO A 689 -54.61 5.24 28.93
C PRO A 689 -56.10 5.25 29.32
N PRO A 690 -56.62 6.38 29.84
CA PRO A 690 -58.04 6.52 30.13
C PRO A 690 -58.86 6.74 28.84
N LEU A 691 -60.08 6.20 28.87
CA LEU A 691 -61.14 6.33 27.88
C LEU A 691 -61.47 7.81 27.58
N SER A 692 -61.63 8.14 26.30
CA SER A 692 -62.24 9.39 25.85
C SER A 692 -63.77 9.34 25.93
N PRO A 693 -64.43 10.45 26.29
CA PRO A 693 -65.75 10.76 25.79
C PRO A 693 -65.80 12.11 25.04
N GLU A 694 -66.40 12.04 23.84
CA GLU A 694 -67.42 12.94 23.26
C GLU A 694 -67.23 14.47 23.33
N GLY A 695 -67.07 15.14 22.17
CA GLY A 695 -68.10 16.03 21.58
C GLY A 695 -67.67 17.50 21.75
N GLU A 696 -67.86 18.49 20.88
CA GLU A 696 -68.79 18.71 19.77
C GLU A 696 -68.24 19.84 18.85
N GLY A 697 -68.63 19.79 17.57
CA GLY A 697 -68.96 20.97 16.73
C GLY A 697 -67.80 21.79 16.11
N GLY A 698 -67.73 22.07 14.81
CA GLY A 698 -68.63 21.75 13.70
C GLY A 698 -68.37 22.67 12.50
N SER A 699 -68.53 22.08 11.30
CA SER A 699 -68.96 22.71 10.04
C SER A 699 -67.99 23.74 9.39
N THR A 700 -67.76 23.80 8.08
CA THR A 700 -68.57 23.55 6.86
C THR A 700 -67.59 23.32 5.68
N GLY A 701 -67.69 22.25 4.89
CA GLY A 701 -68.36 22.16 3.57
C GLY A 701 -67.30 21.93 2.44
N SER A 702 -67.01 20.72 1.92
CA SER A 702 -67.76 19.80 1.01
C SER A 702 -68.24 20.44 -0.31
N PRO A 703 -68.41 19.71 -1.44
CA PRO A 703 -67.79 18.49 -2.03
C PRO A 703 -67.56 18.72 -3.59
N PRO A 704 -67.49 17.75 -4.55
CA PRO A 704 -67.53 16.29 -4.47
C PRO A 704 -66.46 15.51 -5.27
N LEU A 705 -66.28 14.26 -4.85
CA LEU A 705 -65.66 13.16 -5.59
C LEU A 705 -66.69 12.40 -6.44
N ARG A 706 -66.36 12.17 -7.72
CA ARG A 706 -66.67 11.02 -8.61
C ARG A 706 -65.67 11.17 -9.77
N SER A 707 -64.97 10.18 -10.34
CA SER A 707 -65.19 8.74 -10.46
C SER A 707 -63.92 8.07 -11.04
N ARG A 708 -63.61 6.86 -10.58
CA ARG A 708 -63.14 5.66 -11.31
C ARG A 708 -62.24 5.80 -12.58
N ARG A 709 -61.17 4.97 -12.55
CA ARG A 709 -60.45 4.22 -13.62
C ARG A 709 -59.09 4.78 -14.09
N GLY A 710 -58.06 3.98 -13.80
CA GLY A 710 -57.11 3.42 -14.77
C GLY A 710 -56.10 4.35 -15.43
N GLY A 711 -54.81 4.07 -15.23
CA GLY A 711 -53.72 4.62 -16.03
C GLY A 711 -52.42 4.68 -15.26
N ALA A 712 -51.38 4.09 -15.84
CA ALA A 712 -50.02 4.02 -15.32
C ALA A 712 -49.41 5.41 -15.07
N GLY A 713 -48.57 5.49 -14.04
CA GLY A 713 -47.74 6.65 -13.72
C GLY A 713 -46.83 6.27 -12.56
N GLY A 714 -45.56 6.01 -12.86
CA GLY A 714 -44.53 5.81 -11.85
C GLY A 714 -44.42 7.06 -10.98
N GLY A 715 -44.57 6.87 -9.67
CA GLY A 715 -44.12 7.82 -8.67
C GLY A 715 -42.71 7.40 -8.26
N GLU A 716 -41.74 8.25 -8.61
CA GLU A 716 -40.34 8.13 -8.20
C GLU A 716 -40.22 8.00 -6.68
N VAL A 717 -39.39 7.05 -6.27
CA VAL A 717 -38.85 6.93 -4.92
C VAL A 717 -37.94 8.15 -4.69
N PRO A 718 -37.92 8.80 -3.51
CA PRO A 718 -36.97 9.88 -3.23
C PRO A 718 -35.54 9.36 -3.35
N ALA A 719 -34.69 10.12 -4.04
CA ALA A 719 -33.31 9.77 -4.36
C ALA A 719 -32.44 9.62 -3.10
N GLY A 720 -31.86 8.43 -2.89
CA GLY A 720 -30.73 8.20 -1.99
C GLY A 720 -29.40 8.61 -2.63
N ALA A 721 -28.27 8.37 -1.94
CA ALA A 721 -26.85 8.65 -2.24
C ALA A 721 -26.34 8.88 -3.69
N ALA A 722 -27.07 8.47 -4.72
CA ALA A 722 -26.79 8.69 -6.14
C ALA A 722 -26.73 10.18 -6.56
N ASP A 723 -27.45 11.08 -5.89
CA ASP A 723 -27.51 12.52 -6.25
C ASP A 723 -26.45 13.40 -5.58
N LEU A 724 -25.66 12.88 -4.62
CA LEU A 724 -24.65 13.65 -3.89
C LEU A 724 -23.43 14.02 -4.76
N TYR A 725 -22.83 13.01 -5.40
CA TYR A 725 -21.59 13.18 -6.15
C TYR A 725 -21.76 14.06 -7.40
N PRO A 726 -22.83 13.92 -8.22
CA PRO A 726 -23.06 14.79 -9.37
C PRO A 726 -23.27 16.27 -8.96
N ALA A 727 -23.97 16.52 -7.85
CA ALA A 727 -24.19 17.87 -7.33
C ALA A 727 -22.87 18.54 -6.90
N ILE A 728 -21.98 17.80 -6.21
CA ILE A 728 -20.66 18.30 -5.86
C ILE A 728 -19.80 18.51 -7.12
N GLU A 729 -19.82 17.60 -8.10
CA GLU A 729 -19.07 17.77 -9.36
C GLU A 729 -19.50 19.04 -10.12
N ALA A 730 -20.80 19.35 -10.19
CA ALA A 730 -21.31 20.57 -10.80
C ALA A 730 -20.87 21.85 -10.06
N PHE A 731 -20.85 21.81 -8.72
CA PHE A 731 -20.32 22.89 -7.87
C PHE A 731 -18.83 23.15 -8.14
N LEU A 732 -18.03 22.10 -8.26
CA LEU A 732 -16.59 22.23 -8.45
C LEU A 732 -16.23 22.71 -9.86
N ALA A 733 -16.99 22.31 -10.88
CA ALA A 733 -16.80 22.75 -12.25
C ALA A 733 -16.99 24.28 -12.43
N THR A 734 -17.80 24.91 -11.57
CA THR A 734 -18.09 26.35 -11.60
C THR A 734 -17.12 27.20 -10.78
N HIS A 735 -16.46 26.64 -9.75
CA HIS A 735 -15.66 27.39 -8.77
C HIS A 735 -14.14 27.32 -8.97
N THR A 736 -13.66 26.60 -9.99
CA THR A 736 -12.24 26.41 -10.30
C THR A 736 -11.66 27.44 -11.30
N ARG A 737 -12.45 28.44 -11.75
CA ARG A 737 -12.09 29.34 -12.88
C ARG A 737 -11.79 30.82 -12.52
N GLY A 738 -11.70 31.23 -11.25
CA GLY A 738 -11.59 32.65 -10.82
C GLY A 738 -10.24 33.12 -10.24
N ASP A 739 -10.08 34.45 -10.07
CA ASP A 739 -8.86 35.20 -9.66
C ASP A 739 -8.51 35.19 -8.15
N ASP A 740 -9.22 34.42 -7.32
CA ASP A 740 -8.94 34.30 -5.89
C ASP A 740 -8.07 33.07 -5.61
N LEU A 741 -6.77 33.28 -5.44
CA LEU A 741 -5.77 32.21 -5.23
C LEU A 741 -6.13 31.30 -4.05
N GLY A 742 -6.68 31.85 -2.95
CA GLY A 742 -7.01 31.09 -1.75
C GLY A 742 -8.22 30.18 -1.95
N LEU A 743 -9.24 30.67 -2.66
CA LEU A 743 -10.45 29.91 -2.99
C LEU A 743 -10.24 28.90 -4.13
N ARG A 744 -9.36 29.21 -5.07
CA ARG A 744 -8.97 28.29 -6.15
C ARG A 744 -8.23 27.07 -5.61
N LEU A 745 -7.23 27.29 -4.74
CA LEU A 745 -6.52 26.21 -4.06
C LEU A 745 -7.47 25.30 -3.27
N ARG A 746 -8.46 25.87 -2.57
CA ARG A 746 -9.41 25.12 -1.73
C ARG A 746 -10.53 24.44 -2.51
N GLY A 747 -11.07 25.08 -3.55
CA GLY A 747 -12.06 24.50 -4.46
C GLY A 747 -11.48 23.35 -5.28
N GLU A 748 -10.24 23.48 -5.76
CA GLU A 748 -9.52 22.39 -6.42
C GLU A 748 -9.24 21.22 -5.45
N GLN A 749 -8.91 21.51 -4.18
CA GLN A 749 -8.74 20.49 -3.13
C GLN A 749 -10.04 19.74 -2.80
N LEU A 750 -11.19 20.41 -2.71
CA LEU A 750 -12.47 19.72 -2.47
C LEU A 750 -12.83 18.84 -3.67
N ALA A 751 -12.54 19.31 -4.88
CA ALA A 751 -12.72 18.52 -6.09
C ALA A 751 -11.83 17.28 -6.12
N ALA A 752 -10.57 17.45 -5.74
CA ALA A 752 -9.65 16.34 -5.58
C ALA A 752 -10.17 15.37 -4.50
N GLY A 753 -10.71 15.86 -3.39
CA GLY A 753 -11.24 15.03 -2.30
C GLY A 753 -12.45 14.20 -2.70
N VAL A 754 -13.38 14.78 -3.46
CA VAL A 754 -14.57 14.05 -3.94
C VAL A 754 -14.17 13.00 -4.99
N ARG A 755 -13.26 13.34 -5.91
CA ARG A 755 -12.69 12.35 -6.84
C ARG A 755 -11.96 11.25 -6.10
N PHE A 756 -11.20 11.59 -5.05
CA PHE A 756 -10.50 10.64 -4.20
C PHE A 756 -11.46 9.63 -3.55
N VAL A 757 -12.56 10.10 -2.94
CA VAL A 757 -13.61 9.22 -2.38
C VAL A 757 -14.18 8.30 -3.46
N ARG A 758 -14.49 8.85 -4.64
CA ARG A 758 -15.03 8.06 -5.77
C ARG A 758 -14.06 6.99 -6.26
N LEU A 759 -12.76 7.28 -6.31
CA LEU A 759 -11.72 6.33 -6.72
C LEU A 759 -11.52 5.21 -5.69
N LEU A 760 -11.88 5.42 -4.42
CA LEU A 760 -11.68 4.46 -3.33
C LEU A 760 -12.92 3.65 -2.97
N ARG A 761 -13.98 3.73 -3.78
CA ARG A 761 -15.17 2.91 -3.60
C ARG A 761 -14.85 1.44 -3.84
N GLU A 762 -15.03 0.62 -2.81
CA GLU A 762 -14.89 -0.83 -2.88
C GLU A 762 -15.76 -1.46 -3.99
N GLY A 763 -15.29 -2.55 -4.59
CA GLY A 763 -16.04 -3.27 -5.62
C GLY A 763 -16.27 -2.50 -6.93
N THR A 764 -15.41 -1.52 -7.28
CA THR A 764 -15.63 -0.68 -8.48
C THR A 764 -14.86 -1.19 -9.70
N TYR A 765 -13.69 -1.79 -9.50
CA TYR A 765 -12.73 -2.05 -10.57
C TYR A 765 -12.76 -3.49 -11.06
N HIS A 766 -12.41 -3.72 -12.33
CA HIS A 766 -12.19 -5.07 -12.86
C HIS A 766 -10.73 -5.49 -12.69
N LEU A 767 -9.81 -4.52 -12.70
CA LEU A 767 -8.39 -4.72 -12.45
C LEU A 767 -7.86 -3.64 -11.51
N VAL A 768 -7.17 -4.06 -10.45
CA VAL A 768 -6.26 -3.20 -9.69
C VAL A 768 -4.84 -3.68 -9.95
N VAL A 769 -3.97 -2.82 -10.45
CA VAL A 769 -2.57 -3.16 -10.75
C VAL A 769 -1.62 -2.15 -10.12
N ALA A 770 -0.58 -2.60 -9.44
CA ALA A 770 0.31 -1.69 -8.71
C ALA A 770 1.72 -2.23 -8.48
N ASN A 771 2.64 -1.30 -8.24
CA ASN A 771 3.84 -1.54 -7.45
C ASN A 771 3.71 -0.80 -6.10
N PRO A 772 3.18 -1.44 -5.05
CA PRO A 772 3.00 -0.81 -3.75
C PRO A 772 4.32 -0.41 -3.07
N PRO A 773 4.26 0.52 -2.09
CA PRO A 773 5.41 0.87 -1.27
C PRO A 773 5.91 -0.29 -0.38
N TYR A 774 7.23 -0.49 -0.32
CA TYR A 774 7.87 -1.51 0.54
C TYR A 774 8.40 -0.86 1.83
N GLN A 775 7.58 -0.86 2.87
CA GLN A 775 7.88 -0.16 4.11
C GLN A 775 7.21 -0.86 5.29
N GLY A 776 8.04 -1.32 6.24
CA GLY A 776 7.56 -1.85 7.51
C GLY A 776 6.75 -0.79 8.26
N THR A 777 5.51 -1.13 8.62
CA THR A 777 4.52 -0.20 9.19
C THR A 777 4.95 0.38 10.54
N SER A 778 5.77 -0.36 11.31
CA SER A 778 6.26 0.04 12.64
C SER A 778 7.14 1.29 12.62
N LYS A 779 7.65 1.66 11.43
CA LYS A 779 8.44 2.88 11.21
C LYS A 779 7.59 4.08 10.79
N MET A 780 6.28 3.94 10.66
CA MET A 780 5.34 5.00 10.26
C MET A 780 4.71 5.67 11.48
N ALA A 781 4.23 6.90 11.29
CA ALA A 781 3.49 7.64 12.32
C ALA A 781 2.10 7.01 12.59
N ASP A 782 1.44 6.51 11.53
CA ASP A 782 0.04 6.04 11.58
C ASP A 782 -0.09 4.52 11.60
N SER A 783 0.90 3.83 12.19
CA SER A 783 0.91 2.36 12.29
C SER A 783 -0.38 1.80 12.90
N LYS A 784 -0.99 2.53 13.83
CA LYS A 784 -2.26 2.16 14.48
C LYS A 784 -3.44 2.06 13.50
N TYR A 785 -3.50 2.91 12.48
CA TYR A 785 -4.56 2.82 11.47
C TYR A 785 -4.45 1.51 10.69
N ILE A 786 -3.24 1.19 10.23
CA ILE A 786 -2.97 -0.06 9.50
C ILE A 786 -3.22 -1.28 10.38
N GLU A 787 -2.79 -1.26 11.65
CA GLU A 787 -3.06 -2.34 12.60
C GLU A 787 -4.56 -2.59 12.83
N THR A 788 -5.39 -1.53 12.76
CA THR A 788 -6.84 -1.61 12.99
C THR A 788 -7.57 -2.09 11.75
N HIS A 789 -7.28 -1.49 10.57
CA HIS A 789 -8.03 -1.74 9.35
C HIS A 789 -7.43 -2.87 8.47
N TYR A 790 -6.14 -3.15 8.61
CA TYR A 790 -5.43 -4.22 7.89
C TYR A 790 -4.57 -5.06 8.86
N PRO A 791 -5.18 -5.74 9.84
CA PRO A 791 -4.44 -6.48 10.87
C PRO A 791 -3.51 -7.58 10.31
N LEU A 792 -3.87 -8.17 9.16
CA LEU A 792 -3.05 -9.15 8.43
C LEU A 792 -1.95 -8.50 7.58
N GLY A 793 -2.13 -7.22 7.21
CA GLY A 793 -1.16 -6.40 6.48
C GLY A 793 -0.23 -5.58 7.38
N LYS A 794 -0.38 -5.64 8.71
CA LYS A 794 0.36 -4.80 9.66
C LYS A 794 1.87 -4.97 9.65
N ALA A 795 2.43 -5.99 8.99
CA ALA A 795 3.88 -6.18 8.94
C ALA A 795 4.56 -5.18 7.99
N ASP A 796 3.96 -4.92 6.82
CA ASP A 796 4.52 -4.09 5.76
C ASP A 796 3.39 -3.52 4.87
N LEU A 797 3.57 -2.30 4.33
CA LEU A 797 2.58 -1.65 3.50
C LEU A 797 2.19 -2.48 2.27
N PHE A 798 3.11 -3.17 1.59
CA PHE A 798 2.73 -3.97 0.41
C PHE A 798 1.68 -5.04 0.77
N ALA A 799 1.71 -5.56 2.00
CA ALA A 799 0.75 -6.55 2.46
C ALA A 799 -0.64 -5.94 2.72
N ALA A 800 -0.70 -4.71 3.22
CA ALA A 800 -1.95 -3.95 3.31
C ALA A 800 -2.50 -3.64 1.91
N PHE A 801 -1.64 -3.28 0.96
CA PHE A 801 -2.03 -3.06 -0.44
C PHE A 801 -2.57 -4.32 -1.11
N LEU A 802 -1.98 -5.50 -0.88
CA LEU A 802 -2.51 -6.78 -1.39
C LEU A 802 -3.98 -6.97 -1.01
N LEU A 803 -4.31 -6.75 0.26
CA LEU A 803 -5.70 -6.80 0.74
C LEU A 803 -6.55 -5.69 0.11
N ARG A 804 -6.04 -4.46 0.10
CA ARG A 804 -6.78 -3.30 -0.42
C ARG A 804 -7.12 -3.43 -1.90
N GLY A 805 -6.22 -3.97 -2.72
CA GLY A 805 -6.52 -4.19 -4.14
C GLY A 805 -7.66 -5.19 -4.35
N LEU A 806 -7.76 -6.22 -3.51
CA LEU A 806 -8.86 -7.18 -3.53
C LEU A 806 -10.19 -6.55 -3.06
N GLU A 807 -10.17 -5.63 -2.10
CA GLU A 807 -11.36 -4.88 -1.68
C GLU A 807 -11.89 -3.94 -2.78
N LEU A 808 -10.99 -3.30 -3.53
CA LEU A 808 -11.31 -2.33 -4.58
C LEU A 808 -11.84 -2.96 -5.87
N VAL A 809 -11.49 -4.22 -6.16
CA VAL A 809 -12.03 -4.93 -7.31
C VAL A 809 -13.42 -5.52 -7.03
N LYS A 810 -14.24 -5.59 -8.08
CA LYS A 810 -15.52 -6.33 -8.10
C LYS A 810 -15.28 -7.80 -7.80
N ASP A 811 -16.32 -8.51 -7.35
CA ASP A 811 -16.34 -9.97 -7.41
C ASP A 811 -16.06 -10.40 -8.87
N GLY A 812 -15.18 -11.38 -9.08
CA GLY A 812 -14.69 -11.67 -10.43
C GLY A 812 -13.41 -10.93 -10.82
N GLY A 813 -13.16 -9.76 -10.23
CA GLY A 813 -12.07 -8.86 -10.59
C GLY A 813 -10.70 -9.31 -10.11
N VAL A 814 -9.65 -8.68 -10.65
CA VAL A 814 -8.26 -9.12 -10.51
C VAL A 814 -7.41 -8.07 -9.79
N SER A 815 -6.66 -8.47 -8.76
CA SER A 815 -5.62 -7.68 -8.11
C SER A 815 -4.25 -8.22 -8.53
N ALA A 816 -3.46 -7.39 -9.22
CA ALA A 816 -2.15 -7.75 -9.77
C ALA A 816 -1.06 -6.84 -9.16
N MET A 817 -0.19 -7.39 -8.33
CA MET A 817 0.77 -6.58 -7.57
C MET A 817 2.20 -7.11 -7.63
N LEU A 818 3.14 -6.17 -7.71
CA LEU A 818 4.54 -6.42 -7.41
C LEU A 818 4.76 -6.36 -5.89
N THR A 819 5.37 -7.38 -5.30
CA THR A 819 5.46 -7.52 -3.84
C THR A 819 6.82 -8.02 -3.39
N MET A 820 7.17 -7.82 -2.12
CA MET A 820 8.32 -8.49 -1.52
C MET A 820 8.07 -10.01 -1.42
N ARG A 821 8.99 -10.84 -1.89
CA ARG A 821 8.82 -12.31 -1.97
C ARG A 821 8.53 -13.01 -0.63
N ASN A 822 8.94 -12.42 0.49
CA ASN A 822 8.93 -13.09 1.80
C ASN A 822 7.53 -13.50 2.29
N TRP A 823 6.46 -12.81 1.88
CA TRP A 823 5.09 -13.15 2.29
C TRP A 823 4.68 -14.56 1.85
N MET A 824 5.34 -15.11 0.84
CA MET A 824 5.11 -16.45 0.32
C MET A 824 5.57 -17.57 1.29
N PHE A 825 6.50 -17.30 2.22
CA PHE A 825 7.18 -18.35 2.98
C PHE A 825 7.15 -18.15 4.49
N ILE A 826 7.51 -16.96 4.98
CA ILE A 826 7.85 -16.78 6.40
C ILE A 826 6.61 -16.73 7.29
N LYS A 827 6.78 -17.15 8.55
CA LYS A 827 5.70 -17.22 9.54
C LYS A 827 4.95 -15.91 9.76
N GLN A 828 5.64 -14.76 9.67
CA GLN A 828 5.05 -13.42 9.88
C GLN A 828 3.82 -13.16 9.01
N TYR A 829 3.74 -13.78 7.82
CA TYR A 829 2.65 -13.62 6.86
C TYR A 829 1.74 -14.85 6.75
N SER A 830 1.81 -15.80 7.67
CA SER A 830 0.97 -17.01 7.66
C SER A 830 -0.53 -16.68 7.63
N GLY A 831 -1.01 -15.83 8.53
CA GLY A 831 -2.42 -15.40 8.55
C GLY A 831 -2.84 -14.65 7.28
N LEU A 832 -1.94 -13.87 6.67
CA LEU A 832 -2.19 -13.22 5.37
C LEU A 832 -2.36 -14.26 4.27
N ARG A 833 -1.45 -15.25 4.17
CA ARG A 833 -1.54 -16.34 3.19
C ARG A 833 -2.81 -17.16 3.37
N GLU A 834 -3.17 -17.48 4.61
CA GLU A 834 -4.39 -18.22 4.91
C GLU A 834 -5.62 -17.48 4.39
N CYS A 835 -5.76 -16.18 4.70
CA CYS A 835 -6.85 -15.36 4.18
C CYS A 835 -6.86 -15.31 2.64
N LEU A 836 -5.73 -14.92 2.02
CA LEU A 836 -5.63 -14.80 0.56
C LEU A 836 -5.97 -16.10 -0.19
N LEU A 837 -5.48 -17.25 0.29
CA LEU A 837 -5.65 -18.54 -0.39
C LEU A 837 -6.92 -19.30 0.04
N GLN A 838 -7.67 -18.79 1.02
CA GLN A 838 -8.99 -19.32 1.37
C GLN A 838 -10.09 -18.57 0.62
N GLU A 839 -9.98 -17.24 0.56
CA GLU A 839 -11.04 -16.35 0.07
C GLU A 839 -10.88 -16.01 -1.41
N HIS A 840 -9.67 -16.14 -1.95
CA HIS A 840 -9.33 -15.70 -3.31
C HIS A 840 -8.52 -16.73 -4.07
N SER A 841 -8.48 -16.58 -5.39
CA SER A 841 -7.76 -17.48 -6.28
C SER A 841 -6.46 -16.85 -6.75
N LEU A 842 -5.34 -17.46 -6.38
CA LEU A 842 -4.04 -17.14 -6.95
C LEU A 842 -3.98 -17.69 -8.38
N ALA A 843 -3.94 -16.82 -9.38
CA ALA A 843 -3.88 -17.23 -10.79
C ALA A 843 -2.43 -17.41 -11.25
N ALA A 844 -1.57 -16.40 -11.03
CA ALA A 844 -0.21 -16.42 -11.54
C ALA A 844 0.82 -15.83 -10.55
N LEU A 845 2.03 -16.38 -10.58
CA LEU A 845 3.21 -15.87 -9.88
C LEU A 845 4.39 -15.69 -10.85
N GLY A 846 5.01 -14.52 -10.84
CA GLY A 846 6.30 -14.26 -11.47
C GLY A 846 7.36 -14.08 -10.39
N ASP A 847 8.07 -15.15 -10.03
CA ASP A 847 9.05 -15.17 -8.93
C ASP A 847 10.45 -14.78 -9.44
N VAL A 848 10.69 -13.47 -9.54
CA VAL A 848 11.97 -12.92 -10.02
C VAL A 848 13.05 -12.87 -8.94
N SER A 849 12.71 -13.17 -7.68
CA SER A 849 13.66 -13.27 -6.57
C SER A 849 14.57 -12.03 -6.42
N TRP A 850 15.84 -12.22 -6.02
CA TRP A 850 16.83 -11.17 -5.78
C TRP A 850 17.17 -10.37 -7.04
N GLY A 851 17.43 -9.07 -6.91
CA GLY A 851 17.87 -8.25 -8.05
C GLY A 851 16.79 -7.97 -9.09
N ALA A 852 15.53 -7.79 -8.68
CA ALA A 852 14.49 -7.28 -9.58
C ALA A 852 14.68 -5.79 -9.91
N PHE A 853 15.20 -5.02 -8.93
CA PHE A 853 15.54 -3.60 -9.05
C PHE A 853 17.04 -3.41 -8.84
N ARG A 854 17.67 -2.52 -9.64
CA ARG A 854 19.11 -2.25 -9.54
C ARG A 854 19.48 -1.55 -8.23
N GLU A 855 18.56 -0.76 -7.71
CA GLU A 855 18.68 0.07 -6.50
C GLU A 855 18.40 -0.74 -5.22
N MET A 856 17.65 -1.86 -5.32
CA MET A 856 17.34 -2.77 -4.20
C MET A 856 17.70 -4.22 -4.54
N ARG A 857 18.99 -4.46 -4.80
CA ARG A 857 19.48 -5.79 -5.25
C ARG A 857 19.25 -6.89 -4.22
N ASP A 858 19.31 -6.51 -2.94
CA ASP A 858 19.15 -7.40 -1.80
C ASP A 858 17.68 -7.52 -1.33
N ASN A 859 16.72 -7.08 -2.14
CA ASN A 859 15.31 -7.26 -1.87
C ASN A 859 14.73 -8.28 -2.87
N PRO A 860 14.28 -9.46 -2.42
CA PRO A 860 13.66 -10.42 -3.30
C PRO A 860 12.21 -10.00 -3.60
N VAL A 861 11.84 -10.03 -4.88
CA VAL A 861 10.54 -9.53 -5.38
C VAL A 861 9.79 -10.63 -6.12
N ALA A 862 8.46 -10.58 -6.06
CA ALA A 862 7.57 -11.42 -6.84
C ALA A 862 6.39 -10.62 -7.38
N MET A 863 5.95 -10.96 -8.59
CA MET A 863 4.69 -10.50 -9.17
C MET A 863 3.60 -11.51 -8.85
N SER A 864 2.45 -11.04 -8.37
CA SER A 864 1.33 -11.89 -7.98
C SER A 864 0.03 -11.41 -8.60
N VAL A 865 -0.77 -12.34 -9.09
CA VAL A 865 -2.09 -12.08 -9.69
C VAL A 865 -3.13 -12.90 -8.96
N PHE A 866 -4.04 -12.21 -8.28
CA PHE A 866 -5.16 -12.80 -7.56
C PHE A 866 -6.49 -12.39 -8.20
N ALA A 867 -7.40 -13.34 -8.36
CA ALA A 867 -8.81 -13.06 -8.66
C ALA A 867 -9.62 -13.05 -7.35
N ARG A 868 -10.47 -12.04 -7.16
CA ARG A 868 -11.32 -11.91 -5.98
C ARG A 868 -12.42 -12.96 -6.01
N GLY A 869 -12.37 -13.88 -5.05
CA GLY A 869 -13.28 -15.03 -4.95
C GLY A 869 -12.55 -16.33 -5.32
N ALA A 870 -13.12 -17.47 -4.94
CA ALA A 870 -12.50 -18.79 -5.14
C ALA A 870 -12.70 -19.34 -6.57
N MET A 871 -12.44 -18.51 -7.58
CA MET A 871 -12.55 -18.82 -9.01
C MET A 871 -11.37 -19.67 -9.49
N ASN A 872 -11.57 -20.97 -9.67
CA ASN A 872 -10.52 -21.92 -10.09
C ASN A 872 -9.31 -21.98 -9.14
N ARG A 873 -8.80 -23.18 -8.90
CA ARG A 873 -7.85 -23.49 -7.82
C ARG A 873 -6.46 -23.90 -8.34
N SER A 874 -6.29 -23.85 -9.65
CA SER A 874 -5.00 -24.04 -10.31
C SER A 874 -4.31 -22.70 -10.51
N ALA A 875 -3.00 -22.69 -10.34
CA ALA A 875 -2.12 -21.54 -10.45
C ALA A 875 -0.87 -21.89 -11.25
N VAL A 876 -0.21 -20.89 -11.83
CA VAL A 876 1.07 -21.08 -12.52
C VAL A 876 2.11 -20.13 -11.96
N ALA A 877 3.27 -20.66 -11.61
CA ALA A 877 4.45 -19.88 -11.24
C ALA A 877 5.50 -19.94 -12.35
N VAL A 878 6.18 -18.83 -12.62
CA VAL A 878 7.35 -18.76 -13.50
C VAL A 878 8.51 -18.17 -12.69
N ALA A 879 9.59 -18.95 -12.55
CA ALA A 879 10.75 -18.62 -11.73
C ALA A 879 12.04 -18.66 -12.60
N PRO A 880 12.44 -17.55 -13.22
CA PRO A 880 13.55 -17.52 -14.18
C PRO A 880 14.94 -17.71 -13.57
N THR A 881 15.07 -17.63 -12.24
CA THR A 881 16.35 -17.69 -11.51
C THR A 881 16.24 -18.59 -10.30
N ASP A 882 17.35 -19.22 -9.91
CA ASP A 882 17.39 -20.02 -8.68
C ASP A 882 17.11 -19.11 -7.45
N PRO A 883 16.24 -19.53 -6.50
CA PRO A 883 15.94 -18.74 -5.31
C PRO A 883 17.16 -18.34 -4.45
N GLN A 884 18.26 -19.09 -4.55
CA GLN A 884 19.52 -18.84 -3.84
C GLN A 884 20.50 -17.97 -4.63
N GLU A 885 20.29 -17.81 -5.95
CA GLU A 885 21.12 -16.98 -6.83
C GLU A 885 21.07 -15.51 -6.35
N ARG A 886 22.25 -14.92 -6.10
CA ARG A 886 22.39 -13.51 -5.71
C ARG A 886 22.92 -12.73 -6.89
N VAL A 887 22.26 -11.61 -7.20
CA VAL A 887 22.56 -10.78 -8.37
C VAL A 887 23.63 -9.74 -8.04
N ARG A 888 24.72 -9.74 -8.81
CA ARG A 888 25.90 -8.89 -8.69
C ARG A 888 26.27 -8.20 -10.02
N THR A 889 26.00 -8.82 -11.17
CA THR A 889 26.40 -8.33 -12.50
C THR A 889 25.21 -7.84 -13.33
N GLN A 890 25.47 -7.05 -14.38
CA GLN A 890 24.44 -6.55 -15.29
C GLN A 890 23.76 -7.69 -16.09
N GLU A 891 24.55 -8.69 -16.48
CA GLU A 891 24.09 -9.90 -17.19
C GLU A 891 23.03 -10.66 -16.37
N GLU A 892 23.23 -10.79 -15.06
CA GLU A 892 22.29 -11.47 -14.16
C GLU A 892 20.94 -10.74 -14.01
N PHE A 893 20.91 -9.41 -14.19
CA PHE A 893 19.64 -8.65 -14.28
C PHE A 893 18.90 -8.96 -15.57
N GLU A 894 19.61 -8.96 -16.70
CA GLU A 894 19.02 -9.15 -18.04
C GLU A 894 18.49 -10.57 -18.22
N LYS A 895 19.13 -11.57 -17.61
CA LYS A 895 18.69 -12.96 -17.56
C LYS A 895 17.24 -13.11 -17.06
N LYS A 896 16.76 -12.24 -16.17
CA LYS A 896 15.41 -12.33 -15.60
C LYS A 896 14.31 -12.04 -16.63
N ALA A 897 14.46 -10.95 -17.37
CA ALA A 897 13.53 -10.59 -18.44
C ALA A 897 13.51 -11.68 -19.52
N ALA A 898 14.70 -12.16 -19.90
CA ALA A 898 14.86 -13.22 -20.89
C ALA A 898 14.33 -14.57 -20.41
N GLY A 899 14.43 -14.89 -19.11
CA GLY A 899 13.89 -16.09 -18.49
C GLY A 899 12.38 -16.06 -18.37
N LEU A 900 11.79 -14.94 -17.95
CA LEU A 900 10.34 -14.74 -17.91
C LEU A 900 9.74 -14.85 -19.31
N LEU A 901 10.36 -14.20 -20.30
CA LEU A 901 9.93 -14.28 -21.70
C LEU A 901 10.07 -15.70 -22.28
N ALA A 902 10.88 -16.58 -21.72
CA ALA A 902 10.98 -17.96 -22.17
C ALA A 902 10.19 -18.94 -21.29
N HIS A 903 9.45 -18.45 -20.27
CA HIS A 903 8.82 -19.28 -19.24
C HIS A 903 9.80 -20.29 -18.60
N VAL A 904 11.02 -19.85 -18.30
CA VAL A 904 12.01 -20.65 -17.56
C VAL A 904 11.50 -20.87 -16.13
N GLY A 905 11.64 -22.09 -15.62
CA GLY A 905 11.16 -22.45 -14.28
C GLY A 905 9.64 -22.34 -14.14
N ARG A 906 8.88 -22.75 -15.18
CA ARG A 906 7.43 -22.84 -15.11
C ARG A 906 7.00 -24.01 -14.23
N HIS A 907 6.09 -23.75 -13.29
CA HIS A 907 5.46 -24.73 -12.42
C HIS A 907 3.96 -24.53 -12.39
N ASP A 908 3.21 -25.54 -12.81
CA ASP A 908 1.75 -25.60 -12.64
C ASP A 908 1.44 -26.27 -11.29
N PHE A 909 0.63 -25.64 -10.45
CA PHE A 909 0.36 -26.12 -9.09
C PHE A 909 -1.05 -25.77 -8.62
N ARG A 910 -1.49 -26.38 -7.51
CA ARG A 910 -2.76 -26.08 -6.85
C ARG A 910 -2.49 -25.46 -5.49
N ALA A 911 -2.96 -24.24 -5.27
CA ALA A 911 -2.67 -23.51 -4.03
C ALA A 911 -3.15 -24.27 -2.78
N GLU A 912 -4.24 -25.03 -2.88
CA GLU A 912 -4.79 -25.79 -1.75
C GLU A 912 -4.01 -27.06 -1.45
N ALA A 913 -3.32 -27.63 -2.43
CA ALA A 913 -2.47 -28.79 -2.20
C ALA A 913 -1.32 -28.44 -1.24
N LEU A 914 -0.93 -27.17 -1.16
CA LEU A 914 0.13 -26.68 -0.27
C LEU A 914 -0.33 -26.57 1.19
N LYS A 915 -1.64 -26.67 1.49
CA LYS A 915 -2.19 -26.61 2.85
C LYS A 915 -1.71 -27.75 3.75
N VAL A 916 -1.21 -28.83 3.16
CA VAL A 916 -0.60 -29.96 3.89
C VAL A 916 0.68 -29.55 4.63
N VAL A 917 1.33 -28.46 4.20
CA VAL A 917 2.50 -27.91 4.86
C VAL A 917 2.02 -26.85 5.87
N PRO A 918 2.33 -26.99 7.18
CA PRO A 918 1.92 -26.03 8.21
C PRO A 918 2.31 -24.59 7.83
N GLU A 919 1.47 -23.62 8.19
CA GLU A 919 1.63 -22.19 7.84
C GLU A 919 1.54 -21.86 6.33
N TRP A 920 1.17 -22.84 5.50
CA TRP A 920 0.82 -22.71 4.08
C TRP A 920 1.82 -21.92 3.22
N PRO A 921 3.12 -22.27 3.23
CA PRO A 921 4.08 -21.62 2.36
C PRO A 921 3.80 -21.95 0.89
N LEU A 922 4.04 -20.99 -0.01
CA LEU A 922 3.88 -21.14 -1.45
C LEU A 922 5.08 -21.87 -2.08
N VAL A 923 5.32 -23.11 -1.67
CA VAL A 923 6.35 -24.01 -2.22
C VAL A 923 5.88 -24.63 -3.55
N TYR A 924 5.55 -23.77 -4.52
CA TYR A 924 4.91 -24.14 -5.79
C TYR A 924 5.72 -25.14 -6.63
N TRP A 925 7.03 -25.28 -6.39
CA TRP A 925 7.90 -26.24 -7.05
C TRP A 925 7.83 -27.66 -6.46
N TRP A 926 7.09 -27.86 -5.35
CA TRP A 926 6.87 -29.19 -4.79
C TRP A 926 5.76 -29.92 -5.54
N GLY A 927 6.13 -30.98 -6.26
CA GLY A 927 5.17 -31.85 -6.93
C GLY A 927 4.31 -32.65 -5.95
N GLU A 928 3.22 -33.25 -6.46
CA GLU A 928 2.27 -34.03 -5.66
C GLU A 928 2.92 -35.17 -4.87
N GLU A 929 3.94 -35.83 -5.43
CA GLU A 929 4.66 -36.90 -4.75
C GLU A 929 5.34 -36.40 -3.47
N MET A 930 6.00 -35.25 -3.54
CA MET A 930 6.66 -34.64 -2.38
C MET A 930 5.63 -34.19 -1.34
N LEU A 931 4.52 -33.59 -1.77
CA LEU A 931 3.44 -33.18 -0.85
C LEU A 931 2.81 -34.39 -0.14
N ARG A 932 2.52 -35.49 -0.87
CA ARG A 932 2.03 -36.74 -0.27
C ARG A 932 3.02 -37.33 0.71
N ALA A 933 4.31 -37.38 0.34
CA ALA A 933 5.35 -37.87 1.21
C ALA A 933 5.49 -37.03 2.49
N TYR A 934 5.45 -35.70 2.37
CA TYR A 934 5.47 -34.77 3.50
C TYR A 934 4.30 -35.02 4.45
N GLN A 935 3.08 -35.14 3.92
CA GLN A 935 1.88 -35.37 4.71
C GLN A 935 1.91 -36.73 5.45
N SER A 936 2.55 -37.75 4.86
CA SER A 936 2.62 -39.09 5.46
C SER A 936 3.69 -39.24 6.54
N ALA A 937 4.67 -38.36 6.58
CA ALA A 937 5.81 -38.46 7.50
C ALA A 937 5.53 -37.67 8.79
N PRO A 938 5.86 -38.21 9.97
CA PRO A 938 5.70 -37.49 11.22
C PRO A 938 6.64 -36.28 11.26
N LEU A 939 6.15 -35.14 11.73
CA LEU A 939 6.98 -33.93 11.84
C LEU A 939 7.82 -33.99 13.13
N ILE A 940 9.04 -33.42 13.09
CA ILE A 940 9.89 -33.30 14.28
C ILE A 940 9.14 -32.65 15.43
N GLY A 941 8.33 -31.62 15.16
CA GLY A 941 7.55 -30.92 16.17
C GLY A 941 6.55 -31.80 16.93
N GLU A 942 6.06 -32.87 16.30
CA GLU A 942 5.06 -33.79 16.87
C GLU A 942 5.71 -34.87 17.74
N VAL A 943 6.90 -35.34 17.34
CA VAL A 943 7.59 -36.45 18.01
C VAL A 943 8.60 -35.96 19.05
N SER A 944 9.34 -34.90 18.71
CA SER A 944 10.46 -34.39 19.48
C SER A 944 10.65 -32.89 19.21
N PRO A 945 9.79 -32.02 19.75
CA PRO A 945 9.82 -30.60 19.45
C PRO A 945 11.16 -29.97 19.80
N ALA A 946 11.71 -29.22 18.85
CA ALA A 946 12.89 -28.40 19.03
C ALA A 946 12.66 -27.38 20.15
N ARG A 947 13.66 -27.22 21.01
CA ARG A 947 13.64 -26.32 22.17
C ARG A 947 14.76 -25.28 22.06
N PHE A 948 14.40 -24.03 22.34
CA PHE A 948 15.36 -22.94 22.51
C PHE A 948 16.05 -23.04 23.87
N GLY A 949 17.36 -22.83 23.91
CA GLY A 949 18.12 -22.86 25.15
C GLY A 949 18.19 -21.51 25.87
N LEU A 950 19.06 -21.46 26.88
CA LEU A 950 19.34 -20.30 27.72
C LEU A 950 20.06 -19.17 26.96
N THR A 951 19.68 -17.92 27.23
CA THR A 951 20.42 -16.72 26.83
C THR A 951 21.14 -16.12 28.04
N THR A 952 22.47 -16.13 28.06
CA THR A 952 23.26 -15.66 29.22
C THR A 952 23.15 -14.14 29.42
N GLY A 953 22.99 -13.39 28.33
CA GLY A 953 23.08 -11.93 28.29
C GLY A 953 24.39 -11.35 28.82
N ASN A 954 25.42 -12.17 29.04
CA ASN A 954 26.79 -11.80 29.45
C ASN A 954 27.70 -13.05 29.38
N ASN A 955 28.14 -13.42 28.17
CA ASN A 955 29.01 -14.57 27.98
C ASN A 955 30.33 -14.47 28.78
N PRO A 956 31.05 -13.33 28.83
CA PRO A 956 32.29 -13.22 29.61
C PRO A 956 32.14 -13.54 31.09
N ARG A 957 30.96 -13.33 31.69
CA ARG A 957 30.69 -13.71 33.09
C ARG A 957 30.39 -15.19 33.24
N PHE A 958 29.51 -15.73 32.39
CA PHE A 958 28.88 -17.04 32.64
C PHE A 958 29.41 -18.19 31.79
N VAL A 959 30.20 -17.93 30.76
CA VAL A 959 30.71 -18.97 29.84
C VAL A 959 32.23 -19.03 29.91
N ARG A 960 32.77 -20.24 30.00
CA ARG A 960 34.20 -20.54 29.96
C ARG A 960 34.48 -21.64 28.95
N ARG A 961 35.66 -21.65 28.37
CA ARG A 961 36.14 -22.82 27.62
C ARG A 961 36.32 -23.99 28.56
N TRP A 962 36.19 -25.21 28.03
CA TRP A 962 36.20 -26.41 28.85
C TRP A 962 37.49 -26.61 29.65
N TRP A 963 38.62 -26.06 29.17
CA TRP A 963 39.93 -26.07 29.84
C TRP A 963 40.14 -24.92 30.84
N GLU A 964 39.30 -23.89 30.83
CA GLU A 964 39.46 -22.70 31.69
C GLU A 964 38.88 -22.90 33.10
N ALA A 965 38.02 -23.91 33.29
CA ALA A 965 37.23 -24.03 34.52
C ALA A 965 36.97 -25.49 34.92
N ASN A 966 36.97 -25.74 36.23
CA ASN A 966 36.73 -27.06 36.81
C ASN A 966 35.24 -27.45 36.80
N SER A 967 34.95 -28.76 36.84
CA SER A 967 33.59 -29.31 36.66
C SER A 967 32.63 -29.06 37.84
N GLU A 968 33.11 -28.72 39.03
CA GLU A 968 32.26 -28.58 40.22
C GLU A 968 31.30 -27.39 40.17
N GLN A 969 31.69 -26.29 39.52
CA GLN A 969 30.87 -25.08 39.40
C GLN A 969 30.36 -24.84 37.98
N TRP A 970 30.91 -25.57 37.01
CA TRP A 970 30.76 -25.31 35.58
C TRP A 970 30.25 -26.56 34.85
N SER A 971 29.01 -26.49 34.39
CA SER A 971 28.35 -27.58 33.66
C SER A 971 28.64 -27.48 32.16
N PRO A 972 28.74 -28.61 31.42
CA PRO A 972 28.83 -28.59 29.95
C PRO A 972 27.73 -27.73 29.32
N PHE A 973 28.09 -26.90 28.35
CA PHE A 973 27.18 -25.94 27.75
C PHE A 973 27.29 -25.94 26.22
N LEU A 974 26.14 -26.09 25.58
CA LEU A 974 25.99 -25.96 24.15
C LEU A 974 25.69 -24.49 23.81
N LEU A 975 26.73 -23.66 23.72
CA LEU A 975 26.55 -22.25 23.34
C LEU A 975 26.04 -22.12 21.90
N GLY A 976 26.57 -22.95 20.98
CA GLY A 976 26.15 -22.99 19.59
C GLY A 976 26.82 -24.08 18.76
N ALA A 977 26.24 -24.31 17.59
CA ALA A 977 26.47 -25.45 16.71
C ALA A 977 27.21 -25.09 15.40
N GLU A 978 27.82 -23.90 15.34
CA GLU A 978 28.35 -23.31 14.10
C GLU A 978 29.44 -24.18 13.42
N GLY A 979 29.23 -24.45 12.12
CA GLY A 979 30.19 -25.11 11.23
C GLY A 979 30.47 -26.59 11.51
N ARG A 980 29.62 -27.28 12.29
CA ARG A 980 29.78 -28.70 12.63
C ARG A 980 28.64 -29.55 12.09
N GLU A 981 28.94 -30.79 11.77
CA GLU A 981 27.94 -31.79 11.35
C GLU A 981 28.09 -33.05 12.23
N TRP A 982 27.00 -33.79 12.39
CA TRP A 982 26.93 -35.13 13.00
C TRP A 982 27.16 -35.24 14.51
N MET A 983 28.29 -34.77 15.03
CA MET A 983 28.71 -34.99 16.42
C MET A 983 29.25 -33.69 17.02
N ILE A 984 28.97 -33.48 18.31
CA ILE A 984 29.45 -32.30 19.01
C ILE A 984 30.61 -32.57 19.99
N ASP A 985 31.64 -31.73 19.92
CA ASP A 985 32.73 -31.68 20.88
C ASP A 985 32.41 -30.76 22.08
N LEU A 986 32.97 -31.09 23.26
CA LEU A 986 32.87 -30.22 24.43
C LEU A 986 33.75 -28.99 24.22
N ARG A 987 33.14 -27.81 24.11
CA ARG A 987 33.86 -26.53 23.98
C ARG A 987 33.69 -25.62 25.16
N ASP A 988 32.44 -25.51 25.61
CA ASP A 988 32.03 -24.46 26.52
C ASP A 988 31.41 -25.07 27.78
N ARG A 989 31.56 -24.35 28.88
CA ARG A 989 30.91 -24.63 30.15
C ARG A 989 30.18 -23.38 30.62
N LEU A 990 29.01 -23.59 31.22
CA LEU A 990 28.20 -22.55 31.84
C LEU A 990 28.36 -22.61 33.35
N GLN A 991 28.53 -21.47 33.99
CA GLN A 991 28.48 -21.37 35.44
C GLN A 991 27.06 -21.71 35.92
N TRP A 992 26.89 -22.93 36.42
CA TRP A 992 25.58 -23.48 36.77
C TRP A 992 25.54 -23.98 38.21
N ARG A 993 26.26 -23.29 39.09
CA ARG A 993 26.25 -23.57 40.53
C ARG A 993 24.86 -23.28 41.11
N PHE A 994 24.42 -24.13 42.04
CA PHE A 994 23.12 -24.01 42.71
C PHE A 994 21.94 -23.85 41.72
N HIS A 995 21.88 -24.73 40.71
CA HIS A 995 20.85 -24.69 39.66
C HIS A 995 20.74 -23.35 38.92
N GLY A 996 21.88 -22.71 38.68
CA GLY A 996 21.96 -21.45 37.93
C GLY A 996 21.43 -20.23 38.71
N LEU A 997 21.45 -20.25 40.05
CA LEU A 997 20.92 -19.16 40.90
C LEU A 997 21.44 -17.78 40.48
N GLU A 998 22.71 -17.67 40.10
CA GLU A 998 23.32 -16.39 39.72
C GLU A 998 22.76 -15.85 38.40
N VAL A 999 22.68 -16.67 37.35
CA VAL A 999 22.13 -16.26 36.05
C VAL A 999 20.61 -16.02 36.14
N LYS A 1000 19.91 -16.80 36.97
CA LYS A 1000 18.48 -16.61 37.23
C LYS A 1000 18.20 -15.33 38.00
N SER A 1001 18.93 -15.07 39.09
CA SER A 1001 18.80 -13.84 39.88
C SER A 1001 19.07 -12.59 39.03
N LYS A 1002 20.08 -12.66 38.14
CA LYS A 1002 20.34 -11.58 37.17
C LYS A 1002 19.14 -11.35 36.25
N ALA A 1003 18.60 -12.41 35.66
CA ALA A 1003 17.48 -12.33 34.73
C ALA A 1003 16.20 -11.85 35.43
N GLU A 1004 15.93 -12.31 36.66
CA GLU A 1004 14.82 -11.84 37.51
C GLU A 1004 14.94 -10.34 37.80
N ALA A 1005 16.11 -9.89 38.26
CA ALA A 1005 16.36 -8.48 38.55
C ALA A 1005 16.21 -7.59 37.31
N GLN A 1006 16.55 -8.09 36.12
CA GLN A 1006 16.50 -7.33 34.89
C GLN A 1006 15.10 -7.31 34.23
N TYR A 1007 14.37 -8.43 34.28
CA TYR A 1007 13.14 -8.61 33.49
C TYR A 1007 11.89 -8.94 34.33
N GLY A 1008 12.02 -9.00 35.66
CA GLY A 1008 10.94 -9.41 36.57
C GLY A 1008 10.54 -10.88 36.46
N SER A 1009 11.30 -11.68 35.69
CA SER A 1009 11.19 -13.14 35.65
C SER A 1009 12.45 -13.74 35.03
N TYR A 1010 13.06 -14.71 35.73
CA TYR A 1010 14.25 -15.41 35.25
C TYR A 1010 13.97 -16.22 33.97
N THR A 1011 12.72 -16.66 33.79
CA THR A 1011 12.26 -17.45 32.63
C THR A 1011 12.38 -16.71 31.29
N ARG A 1012 12.57 -15.39 31.32
CA ARG A 1012 12.84 -14.59 30.12
C ARG A 1012 14.16 -14.98 29.45
N GLN A 1013 15.16 -15.41 30.24
CA GLN A 1013 16.49 -15.82 29.76
C GLN A 1013 16.77 -17.31 29.94
N VAL A 1014 16.30 -17.93 31.02
CA VAL A 1014 16.48 -19.36 31.29
C VAL A 1014 15.21 -20.11 30.92
N ARG A 1015 15.23 -20.87 29.83
CA ARG A 1015 14.05 -21.56 29.28
C ARG A 1015 14.31 -23.05 29.12
N ASN A 1016 13.23 -23.84 29.17
CA ASN A 1016 13.24 -25.28 28.92
C ASN A 1016 14.26 -26.03 29.81
N GLU A 1017 14.30 -25.73 31.10
CA GLU A 1017 15.22 -26.40 32.03
C GLU A 1017 14.95 -27.90 32.15
N ASP A 1018 13.74 -28.34 31.85
CA ASP A 1018 13.29 -29.73 31.87
C ASP A 1018 14.05 -30.62 30.87
N VAL A 1019 14.61 -30.03 29.79
CA VAL A 1019 15.43 -30.73 28.80
C VAL A 1019 16.93 -30.60 29.06
N TYR A 1020 17.36 -29.82 30.06
CA TYR A 1020 18.78 -29.73 30.38
C TYR A 1020 19.29 -31.09 30.82
N PHE A 1021 20.55 -31.38 30.47
CA PHE A 1021 21.23 -32.64 30.74
C PHE A 1021 20.63 -33.88 30.05
N ARG A 1022 19.67 -33.70 29.13
CA ARG A 1022 19.20 -34.76 28.22
C ARG A 1022 20.04 -34.79 26.95
N LEU A 1023 20.28 -35.99 26.42
CA LEU A 1023 20.89 -36.16 25.11
C LEU A 1023 19.85 -35.82 24.03
N GLY A 1024 20.32 -35.16 22.97
CA GLY A 1024 19.50 -34.65 21.89
C GLY A 1024 20.32 -34.41 20.64
N VAL A 1025 19.71 -33.77 19.64
CA VAL A 1025 20.36 -33.34 18.41
C VAL A 1025 20.26 -31.81 18.32
N GLY A 1026 21.38 -31.14 18.53
CA GLY A 1026 21.52 -29.70 18.36
C GLY A 1026 21.63 -29.31 16.89
N PHE A 1027 21.26 -28.09 16.55
CA PHE A 1027 21.42 -27.54 15.21
C PHE A 1027 21.83 -26.07 15.25
N ALA A 1028 22.52 -25.61 14.21
CA ALA A 1028 22.89 -24.21 14.08
C ALA A 1028 21.67 -23.39 13.67
N MET A 1029 21.34 -22.38 14.48
CA MET A 1029 20.24 -21.44 14.22
C MET A 1029 20.51 -20.49 13.03
N ILE A 1030 21.79 -20.31 12.67
CA ILE A 1030 22.24 -19.46 11.57
C ILE A 1030 23.31 -20.22 10.79
N GLY A 1031 23.20 -20.26 9.47
CA GLY A 1031 24.21 -20.83 8.60
C GLY A 1031 23.76 -20.89 7.14
N SER A 1032 24.73 -21.02 6.22
CA SER A 1032 24.45 -21.25 4.79
C SER A 1032 23.95 -22.66 4.50
N ARG A 1033 24.13 -23.59 5.44
CA ARG A 1033 23.73 -25.00 5.34
C ARG A 1033 23.24 -25.50 6.69
N PHE A 1034 22.10 -26.18 6.68
CA PHE A 1034 21.55 -26.82 7.88
C PHE A 1034 22.29 -28.13 8.18
N ALA A 1035 22.55 -28.35 9.47
CA ALA A 1035 23.15 -29.58 9.98
C ALA A 1035 22.71 -29.87 11.42
N GLY A 1036 22.46 -31.15 11.71
CA GLY A 1036 22.17 -31.67 13.04
C GLY A 1036 23.41 -32.31 13.67
N GLN A 1037 23.53 -32.20 15.00
CA GLN A 1037 24.69 -32.64 15.79
C GLN A 1037 24.24 -33.33 17.07
N VAL A 1038 24.62 -34.59 17.26
CA VAL A 1038 24.25 -35.34 18.46
C VAL A 1038 25.01 -34.85 19.68
N HIS A 1039 24.28 -34.68 20.79
CA HIS A 1039 24.86 -34.43 22.10
C HIS A 1039 25.62 -35.67 22.55
N ARG A 1040 26.92 -35.50 22.81
CA ARG A 1040 27.76 -36.57 23.35
C ARG A 1040 27.78 -36.64 24.88
N MET A 1041 27.20 -35.63 25.53
CA MET A 1041 27.22 -35.49 26.97
C MET A 1041 25.96 -34.77 27.43
N SER A 1042 25.54 -35.06 28.66
CA SER A 1042 24.50 -34.29 29.34
C SER A 1042 24.97 -32.84 29.52
N CYS A 1043 24.33 -31.92 28.80
CA CYS A 1043 24.69 -30.51 28.77
C CYS A 1043 23.48 -29.60 28.92
N ILE A 1044 23.74 -28.33 29.25
CA ILE A 1044 22.76 -27.25 29.17
C ILE A 1044 22.79 -26.71 27.75
N ILE A 1045 21.63 -26.42 27.17
CA ILE A 1045 21.54 -25.86 25.83
C ILE A 1045 21.42 -24.34 25.87
N GLY A 1046 22.15 -23.66 24.98
CA GLY A 1046 22.10 -22.23 24.76
C GLY A 1046 21.12 -21.85 23.65
N ASN A 1047 20.84 -20.57 23.54
CA ASN A 1047 19.89 -20.03 22.58
C ASN A 1047 20.34 -20.26 21.11
N MET A 1048 21.64 -20.19 20.83
CA MET A 1048 22.24 -20.55 19.53
C MET A 1048 22.55 -22.06 19.39
N GLY A 1049 22.24 -22.83 20.42
CA GLY A 1049 22.42 -24.27 20.55
C GLY A 1049 21.09 -25.02 20.67
N SER A 1050 20.03 -24.49 20.04
CA SER A 1050 18.70 -25.10 20.08
C SER A 1050 18.75 -26.55 19.59
N SER A 1051 17.93 -27.40 20.20
CA SER A 1051 18.06 -28.86 20.06
C SER A 1051 16.71 -29.55 20.07
N VAL A 1052 16.64 -30.71 19.40
CA VAL A 1052 15.55 -31.69 19.52
C VAL A 1052 15.99 -32.81 20.47
N PHE A 1053 15.04 -33.51 21.11
CA PHE A 1053 15.32 -34.56 22.10
C PHE A 1053 14.58 -35.87 21.76
N PRO A 1054 14.92 -36.53 20.63
CA PRO A 1054 14.22 -37.71 20.15
C PRO A 1054 14.61 -38.95 20.95
N ALA A 1055 13.72 -39.94 21.01
CA ALA A 1055 14.03 -41.24 21.61
C ALA A 1055 15.07 -42.03 20.80
N ASP A 1056 15.05 -41.86 19.47
CA ASP A 1056 15.99 -42.46 18.52
C ASP A 1056 16.93 -41.37 17.96
N LEU A 1057 18.12 -41.27 18.54
CA LEU A 1057 19.17 -40.32 18.12
C LEU A 1057 19.73 -40.65 16.73
N PRO A 1058 20.11 -41.91 16.41
CA PRO A 1058 20.60 -42.28 15.08
C PRO A 1058 19.67 -41.85 13.94
N SER A 1059 18.38 -42.19 14.02
CA SER A 1059 17.42 -41.84 12.96
C SER A 1059 17.24 -40.34 12.82
N ALA A 1060 17.14 -39.61 13.94
CA ALA A 1060 16.93 -38.17 13.91
C ALA A 1060 18.12 -37.40 13.33
N VAL A 1061 19.36 -37.71 13.74
CA VAL A 1061 20.53 -37.00 13.22
C VAL A 1061 20.78 -37.31 11.74
N CYS A 1062 20.55 -38.56 11.32
CA CYS A 1062 20.65 -38.95 9.92
C CYS A 1062 19.59 -38.22 9.07
N ALA A 1063 18.34 -38.15 9.55
CA ALA A 1063 17.27 -37.43 8.87
C ALA A 1063 17.58 -35.92 8.77
N MET A 1064 18.02 -35.28 9.87
CA MET A 1064 18.36 -33.86 9.91
C MET A 1064 19.55 -33.48 9.02
N ASN A 1065 20.52 -34.39 8.81
CA ASN A 1065 21.67 -34.16 7.93
C ASN A 1065 21.44 -34.59 6.47
N SER A 1066 20.26 -35.13 6.14
CA SER A 1066 19.93 -35.54 4.77
C SER A 1066 19.85 -34.34 3.81
N SER A 1067 20.18 -34.57 2.54
CA SER A 1067 19.99 -33.56 1.48
C SER A 1067 18.53 -33.12 1.37
N ARG A 1068 17.59 -34.05 1.56
CA ARG A 1068 16.15 -33.80 1.56
C ARG A 1068 15.74 -32.84 2.69
N ALA A 1069 16.25 -33.01 3.90
CA ALA A 1069 15.95 -32.10 5.01
C ALA A 1069 16.44 -30.68 4.74
N ARG A 1070 17.66 -30.53 4.19
CA ARG A 1070 18.22 -29.24 3.80
C ARG A 1070 17.39 -28.56 2.72
N ALA A 1071 16.97 -29.30 1.69
CA ALA A 1071 16.11 -28.79 0.63
C ALA A 1071 14.73 -28.35 1.15
N ILE A 1072 14.15 -29.09 2.08
CA ILE A 1072 12.88 -28.72 2.73
C ILE A 1072 13.04 -27.44 3.53
N LEU A 1073 14.03 -27.36 4.43
CA LEU A 1073 14.22 -26.16 5.25
C LEU A 1073 14.50 -24.92 4.39
N ALA A 1074 15.33 -25.05 3.35
CA ALA A 1074 15.56 -23.96 2.40
C ALA A 1074 14.30 -23.54 1.64
N SER A 1075 13.34 -24.45 1.44
CA SER A 1075 12.04 -24.14 0.82
C SER A 1075 11.09 -23.45 1.79
N LEU A 1076 11.07 -23.87 3.07
CA LEU A 1076 10.18 -23.32 4.09
C LEU A 1076 10.66 -21.97 4.61
N ASN A 1077 11.98 -21.76 4.68
CA ASN A 1077 12.62 -20.53 5.07
C ASN A 1077 13.87 -20.30 4.18
N PRO A 1078 13.75 -19.55 3.06
CA PRO A 1078 14.86 -19.31 2.14
C PRO A 1078 15.94 -18.35 2.67
N GLY A 1079 15.86 -17.95 3.95
CA GLY A 1079 16.88 -17.17 4.64
C GLY A 1079 18.04 -18.02 5.17
N VAL A 1080 18.96 -17.37 5.89
CA VAL A 1080 20.09 -18.04 6.59
C VAL A 1080 19.75 -18.48 8.01
N HIS A 1081 18.52 -18.23 8.46
CA HIS A 1081 18.05 -18.52 9.80
C HIS A 1081 17.24 -19.81 9.79
N PHE A 1082 17.64 -20.79 10.60
CA PHE A 1082 16.89 -22.02 10.85
C PHE A 1082 16.24 -21.91 12.22
N GLU A 1083 15.04 -21.33 12.28
CA GLU A 1083 14.38 -21.16 13.56
C GLU A 1083 13.86 -22.49 14.11
N VAL A 1084 13.65 -22.55 15.44
CA VAL A 1084 13.01 -23.70 16.09
C VAL A 1084 11.66 -24.04 15.44
N GLY A 1085 10.90 -23.02 14.99
CA GLY A 1085 9.66 -23.22 14.25
C GLY A 1085 9.85 -23.93 12.91
N ASP A 1086 10.92 -23.61 12.18
CA ASP A 1086 11.22 -24.23 10.89
C ASP A 1086 11.63 -25.69 11.06
N VAL A 1087 12.51 -25.98 12.04
CA VAL A 1087 12.94 -27.35 12.35
C VAL A 1087 11.79 -28.22 12.83
N ASN A 1088 10.84 -27.65 13.58
CA ASN A 1088 9.62 -28.38 13.99
C ASN A 1088 8.74 -28.81 12.82
N ARG A 1089 8.84 -28.15 11.65
CA ARG A 1089 8.12 -28.47 10.42
C ARG A 1089 8.89 -29.44 9.53
N LEU A 1090 10.06 -29.93 9.97
CA LEU A 1090 10.83 -30.91 9.20
C LEU A 1090 10.23 -32.32 9.36
N PRO A 1091 9.90 -33.02 8.27
CA PRO A 1091 9.42 -34.40 8.33
C PRO A 1091 10.58 -35.38 8.60
N LEU A 1092 10.32 -36.36 9.45
CA LEU A 1092 11.25 -37.47 9.74
C LEU A 1092 11.05 -38.59 8.72
N PHE A 1093 11.70 -38.46 7.56
CA PHE A 1093 11.76 -39.56 6.59
C PHE A 1093 12.66 -40.69 7.12
N PRO A 1094 12.23 -41.97 6.99
CA PRO A 1094 13.07 -43.10 7.35
C PRO A 1094 14.38 -43.10 6.56
N ILE A 1095 15.51 -43.28 7.25
CA ILE A 1095 16.83 -43.45 6.64
C ILE A 1095 17.27 -44.90 6.83
N ALA A 1096 17.52 -45.60 5.73
CA ALA A 1096 18.02 -46.96 5.78
C ALA A 1096 19.39 -47.02 6.47
N ASN A 1097 19.59 -48.00 7.36
CA ASN A 1097 20.83 -48.23 8.10
C ASN A 1097 21.29 -47.03 8.96
N ALA A 1098 20.36 -46.20 9.46
CA ALA A 1098 20.69 -45.05 10.31
C ALA A 1098 21.59 -45.42 11.50
N ASP A 1099 21.35 -46.56 12.16
CA ASP A 1099 22.19 -47.07 13.26
C ASP A 1099 23.63 -47.34 12.84
N GLN A 1100 23.83 -47.94 11.66
CA GLN A 1100 25.16 -48.26 11.15
C GLN A 1100 25.92 -46.99 10.73
N ILE A 1101 25.22 -46.04 10.09
CA ILE A 1101 25.77 -44.73 9.73
C ILE A 1101 26.22 -44.01 11.01
N PHE A 1102 25.32 -43.93 12.00
CA PHE A 1102 25.60 -43.31 13.28
C PHE A 1102 26.79 -43.94 13.99
N ALA A 1103 26.83 -45.28 14.10
CA ALA A 1103 27.94 -45.99 14.75
C ALA A 1103 29.29 -45.74 14.06
N THR A 1104 29.30 -45.67 12.73
CA THR A 1104 30.52 -45.38 11.94
C THR A 1104 31.04 -43.98 12.23
N VAL A 1105 30.14 -43.00 12.19
CA VAL A 1105 30.42 -41.58 12.47
C VAL A 1105 30.86 -41.41 13.93
N GLU A 1106 30.21 -42.07 14.88
CA GLU A 1106 30.55 -42.03 16.31
C GLU A 1106 31.94 -42.62 16.58
N ALA A 1107 32.27 -43.76 15.99
CA ALA A 1107 33.59 -44.38 16.12
C ALA A 1107 34.69 -43.48 15.55
N ALA A 1108 34.48 -42.93 14.35
CA ALA A 1108 35.43 -42.01 13.72
C ALA A 1108 35.62 -40.73 14.54
N PHE A 1109 34.54 -40.17 15.08
CA PHE A 1109 34.61 -38.99 15.94
C PHE A 1109 35.27 -39.28 17.29
N THR A 1110 35.01 -40.44 17.88
CA THR A 1110 35.63 -40.84 19.16
C THR A 1110 37.14 -40.99 18.99
N LEU A 1111 37.60 -41.61 17.90
CA LEU A 1111 39.02 -41.66 17.56
C LEU A 1111 39.60 -40.26 17.33
N HIS A 1112 38.87 -39.39 16.64
CA HIS A 1112 39.30 -38.00 16.44
C HIS A 1112 39.51 -37.25 17.76
N GLU A 1113 38.53 -37.31 18.67
CA GLU A 1113 38.61 -36.65 19.98
C GLU A 1113 39.65 -37.32 20.90
N SER A 1114 40.01 -38.59 20.69
CA SER A 1114 41.09 -39.26 21.45
C SER A 1114 42.47 -38.64 21.18
N HIS A 1115 42.64 -37.99 20.03
CA HIS A 1115 43.86 -37.26 19.67
C HIS A 1115 43.84 -35.81 20.16
N ARG A 1116 42.81 -35.38 20.88
CA ARG A 1116 42.71 -34.02 21.41
C ARG A 1116 43.62 -33.85 22.62
N GLU A 1117 44.78 -33.26 22.41
CA GLU A 1117 45.76 -33.05 23.47
C GLU A 1117 45.42 -31.82 24.34
N PRO A 1118 45.33 -31.96 25.67
CA PRO A 1118 45.06 -30.85 26.59
C PRO A 1118 46.34 -30.07 26.97
N SER A 1119 47.52 -30.49 26.51
CA SER A 1119 48.81 -29.90 26.86
C SER A 1119 49.08 -28.63 26.03
N VAL A 1120 49.82 -27.69 26.62
CA VAL A 1120 50.30 -26.47 25.93
C VAL A 1120 51.47 -26.75 24.97
N GLU A 1121 51.96 -28.00 24.92
CA GLU A 1121 53.18 -28.39 24.21
C GLU A 1121 52.92 -28.87 22.77
N PHE A 1122 51.64 -29.13 22.42
CA PHE A 1122 51.14 -29.55 21.10
C PHE A 1122 52.07 -30.49 20.30
N LEU A 1123 51.93 -31.81 20.50
CA LEU A 1123 52.86 -32.82 19.96
C LEU A 1123 52.50 -33.38 18.57
N HIS A 1124 51.68 -32.66 17.78
CA HIS A 1124 51.00 -33.05 16.51
C HIS A 1124 49.73 -33.92 16.66
N PRO A 1125 48.65 -33.64 15.89
CA PRO A 1125 47.44 -34.45 15.92
C PRO A 1125 47.66 -35.79 15.19
N GLY A 1126 47.25 -36.90 15.81
CA GLY A 1126 47.25 -38.22 15.18
C GLY A 1126 46.27 -38.31 13.99
N PRO A 1127 46.43 -39.31 13.10
CA PRO A 1127 45.57 -39.47 11.92
C PRO A 1127 44.09 -39.65 12.33
N SER A 1128 43.18 -38.93 11.67
CA SER A 1128 41.75 -38.98 12.00
C SER A 1128 40.91 -39.31 10.77
N PRO A 1129 40.07 -40.36 10.80
CA PRO A 1129 39.15 -40.67 9.72
C PRO A 1129 37.94 -39.72 9.68
N TRP A 1130 37.81 -38.80 10.65
CA TRP A 1130 36.62 -37.96 10.84
C TRP A 1130 36.20 -37.16 9.61
N ARG A 1131 37.15 -36.59 8.86
CA ARG A 1131 36.82 -35.83 7.65
C ARG A 1131 36.23 -36.72 6.55
N HIS A 1132 36.70 -37.97 6.45
CA HIS A 1132 36.20 -38.92 5.47
C HIS A 1132 34.85 -39.50 5.90
N ALA A 1133 34.67 -39.80 7.18
CA ALA A 1133 33.42 -40.34 7.72
C ALA A 1133 32.25 -39.35 7.69
N GLN A 1134 32.52 -38.04 7.67
CA GLN A 1134 31.48 -37.00 7.56
C GLN A 1134 30.97 -36.78 6.13
N ALA A 1135 31.83 -37.03 5.14
CA ALA A 1135 31.52 -36.86 3.72
C ALA A 1135 30.65 -38.01 3.24
#